data_AF-D7IGZ5-F1
#
_entry.id   AF-D7IGZ5-F1
#
_cell.length_a   1.000
_cell.length_b   1.000
_cell.length_c   1.000
_cell.angle_alpha   90.00
_cell.angle_beta   90.00
_cell.angle_gamma   90.00
#
_symmetry.space_group_name_H-M   'P 1'
#
loop_
_entity.id
_entity.type
_entity.pdbx_description
1 polymer ?
#
loop_
_entity_poly.entity_id
_entity_poly.type
_entity_poly.pdbx_seq_one_letter_code
_entity_poly.pdbx_strand_id
1 'polypeptide(L)'
;MKKLLYTILLSLGTFLFTACTDYINVDKYFYDQVSLDSAFSKRVYVEGWLSSAYSVMDNIGEYREPFRWASDDLYHPDMKEYVEGNYSADHQLSDDDRNNSRLWKYYEGIRKASTFIDNVDRCPELTMDEKTDLKGQARFLRAYCYWALIRVYGPVPLIPTEGLDVNLSYEELSLPREPFDNVVDFIDAELAETARSLPIKRTVNNLGRPTRGAALGLRARVLLYAASPLFNGNIDLFDVKDCYGNQLVSQTYDETKWAKAAAAAKDVIELAKASNLYELYVIAPKATVLPSQRPPYNELYSDKNYPEGWADVDPLLSYKSIFDGTILGSKNPELIFTRTREGTAHINDWAYQSTPKTLRGNNRLAVTQKQVNAYAMNDGRSITEAASTNDYVTEGFTTQAYATENPFLPAKVNLMYNNREPRFYASIAYNGSVWEASSASESDYRDKQIFYYRGLNDGKQGFKEECPLTGITLKKFYNSEDSRTEGGYLVDKTEMTIRYGEILLIYAEALNELTSGQVYHLTTYTGADVEIQRNVDEMRYAIKRIRMRAGVPDYTDETYNNPNDFRVKLKRERQIELLGENSMRYFDLRRWKDAMTEENQLLQGCNINISDDEKRVADFYKPTIITSVHKVFEQRMYLWPFPTYELKRNVNMTQNPGW
;
A
#
# COMPACT_ATOMS: atom_id res chain seq x y z
N MET A 1 -21.76 -42.98 -53.87
CA MET A 1 -22.02 -41.99 -52.78
C MET A 1 -21.42 -42.34 -51.42
N LYS A 2 -21.08 -43.60 -51.10
CA LYS A 2 -20.35 -43.91 -49.84
C LYS A 2 -18.86 -43.56 -49.87
N LYS A 3 -18.20 -43.55 -51.04
CA LYS A 3 -16.78 -43.17 -51.18
C LYS A 3 -16.48 -41.66 -51.20
N LEU A 4 -17.51 -40.80 -51.34
CA LEU A 4 -17.34 -39.34 -51.26
C LEU A 4 -17.52 -38.82 -49.81
N LEU A 5 -18.28 -39.55 -48.99
CA LEU A 5 -18.47 -39.28 -47.56
C LEU A 5 -17.22 -39.62 -46.74
N TYR A 6 -16.47 -40.66 -47.09
CA TYR A 6 -15.21 -40.98 -46.40
C TYR A 6 -14.10 -39.97 -46.67
N THR A 7 -14.06 -39.35 -47.85
CA THR A 7 -13.06 -38.32 -48.16
C THR A 7 -13.36 -36.98 -47.47
N ILE A 8 -14.63 -36.67 -47.22
CA ILE A 8 -15.06 -35.48 -46.47
C ILE A 8 -14.87 -35.71 -44.95
N LEU A 9 -15.04 -36.94 -44.45
CA LEU A 9 -14.72 -37.30 -43.06
C LEU A 9 -13.21 -37.41 -42.78
N LEU A 10 -12.38 -37.74 -43.79
CA LEU A 10 -10.92 -37.72 -43.66
C LEU A 10 -10.31 -36.32 -43.79
N SER A 11 -11.00 -35.37 -44.43
CA SER A 11 -10.56 -33.96 -44.55
C SER A 11 -11.09 -33.05 -43.43
N LEU A 12 -12.13 -33.46 -42.69
CA LEU A 12 -12.53 -32.81 -41.44
C LEU A 12 -11.77 -33.32 -40.20
N GLY A 13 -11.03 -34.43 -40.32
CA GLY A 13 -10.22 -34.99 -39.23
C GLY A 13 -8.79 -34.39 -39.10
N THR A 14 -8.38 -33.54 -40.03
CA THR A 14 -6.99 -33.02 -40.11
C THR A 14 -6.86 -31.51 -39.84
N PHE A 15 -7.92 -30.84 -39.39
CA PHE A 15 -7.89 -29.43 -38.96
C PHE A 15 -8.04 -29.22 -37.44
N LEU A 16 -7.89 -30.27 -36.62
CA LEU A 16 -7.96 -30.18 -35.15
C LEU A 16 -6.61 -30.27 -34.41
N PHE A 17 -5.49 -30.13 -35.12
CA PHE A 17 -4.18 -30.01 -34.47
C PHE A 17 -3.38 -28.85 -35.08
N THR A 18 -3.92 -27.62 -34.99
CA THR A 18 -3.04 -26.48 -34.76
C THR A 18 -2.57 -26.61 -33.32
N ALA A 19 -1.41 -27.24 -33.14
CA ALA A 19 -0.64 -27.13 -31.92
C ALA A 19 -0.53 -25.63 -31.60
N CYS A 20 -1.24 -25.19 -30.57
CA CYS A 20 -0.82 -24.02 -29.83
C CYS A 20 0.62 -24.32 -29.43
N THR A 21 1.58 -23.60 -29.99
CA THR A 21 2.86 -23.36 -29.35
C THR A 21 2.63 -22.42 -28.17
N ASP A 22 1.64 -22.72 -27.33
CA ASP A 22 1.73 -22.35 -25.93
C ASP A 22 2.76 -23.32 -25.40
N TYR A 23 3.97 -22.79 -25.26
CA TYR A 23 5.00 -23.35 -24.41
C TYR A 23 4.27 -23.84 -23.15
N ILE A 24 4.13 -25.16 -23.00
CA ILE A 24 3.93 -25.72 -21.68
C ILE A 24 5.06 -25.09 -20.89
N ASN A 25 4.72 -24.27 -19.91
CA ASN A 25 5.68 -23.59 -19.06
C ASN A 25 6.24 -24.65 -18.11
N VAL A 26 7.00 -25.61 -18.68
CA VAL A 26 7.66 -26.71 -17.97
C VAL A 26 8.72 -26.13 -17.03
N ASP A 27 9.20 -24.91 -17.27
CA ASP A 27 10.18 -24.22 -16.44
C ASP A 27 9.72 -24.09 -14.98
N LYS A 28 8.41 -23.97 -14.71
CA LYS A 28 7.91 -23.83 -13.33
C LYS A 28 8.07 -25.12 -12.50
N TYR A 29 8.09 -26.29 -13.13
CA TYR A 29 8.26 -27.59 -12.47
C TYR A 29 9.66 -28.19 -12.68
N PHE A 30 10.43 -27.71 -13.66
CA PHE A 30 11.77 -28.24 -13.92
C PHE A 30 12.70 -27.97 -12.74
N TYR A 31 12.66 -26.77 -12.14
CA TYR A 31 13.53 -26.42 -11.01
C TYR A 31 13.23 -27.17 -9.71
N ASP A 32 11.98 -27.63 -9.51
CA ASP A 32 11.61 -28.46 -8.36
C ASP A 32 12.09 -29.92 -8.52
N GLN A 33 12.45 -30.35 -9.73
CA GLN A 33 12.95 -31.70 -10.06
C GLN A 33 14.46 -31.78 -10.27
N VAL A 34 15.16 -30.64 -10.28
CA VAL A 34 16.62 -30.61 -10.38
C VAL A 34 17.20 -30.88 -8.99
N SER A 35 18.10 -31.86 -8.86
CA SER A 35 18.82 -32.08 -7.60
C SER A 35 19.50 -30.77 -7.16
N LEU A 36 19.57 -30.51 -5.85
CA LEU A 36 20.21 -29.30 -5.30
C LEU A 36 21.59 -29.06 -5.94
N ASP A 37 22.37 -30.13 -6.16
CA ASP A 37 23.68 -30.04 -6.80
C ASP A 37 23.65 -29.50 -8.22
N SER A 38 22.65 -29.86 -9.01
CA SER A 38 22.50 -29.38 -10.38
C SER A 38 21.91 -27.96 -10.42
N ALA A 39 21.05 -27.58 -9.48
CA ALA A 39 20.43 -26.25 -9.40
C ALA A 39 21.46 -25.13 -9.17
N PHE A 40 22.54 -25.42 -8.45
CA PHE A 40 23.61 -24.46 -8.17
C PHE A 40 24.87 -24.65 -9.04
N SER A 41 24.78 -25.46 -10.10
CA SER A 41 25.93 -25.77 -10.97
C SER A 41 26.23 -24.70 -12.03
N LYS A 42 25.22 -23.94 -12.47
CA LYS A 42 25.31 -22.94 -13.56
C LYS A 42 24.55 -21.67 -13.22
N ARG A 43 25.03 -20.52 -13.74
CA ARG A 43 24.44 -19.19 -13.52
C ARG A 43 22.93 -19.16 -13.82
N VAL A 44 22.53 -19.68 -14.98
CA VAL A 44 21.12 -19.66 -15.41
C VAL A 44 20.20 -20.41 -14.44
N TYR A 45 20.68 -21.48 -13.80
CA TYR A 45 19.89 -22.24 -12.83
C TYR A 45 19.83 -21.53 -11.48
N VAL A 46 20.93 -20.91 -11.06
CA VAL A 46 20.96 -20.06 -9.85
C VAL A 46 20.00 -18.88 -10.00
N GLU A 47 20.07 -18.15 -11.12
CA GLU A 47 19.17 -17.03 -11.38
C GLU A 47 17.71 -17.47 -11.49
N GLY A 48 17.46 -18.63 -12.11
CA GLY A 48 16.13 -19.25 -12.18
C GLY A 48 15.57 -19.61 -10.80
N TRP A 49 16.39 -20.18 -9.90
CA TRP A 49 15.99 -20.45 -8.53
C TRP A 49 15.62 -19.18 -7.78
N LEU A 50 16.46 -18.15 -7.86
CA LEU A 50 16.19 -16.88 -7.18
C LEU A 50 14.90 -16.23 -7.71
N SER A 51 14.69 -16.25 -9.02
CA SER A 51 13.45 -15.77 -9.64
C SER A 51 12.23 -16.55 -9.11
N SER A 52 12.32 -17.89 -9.06
CA SER A 52 11.26 -18.74 -8.49
C SER A 52 10.99 -18.42 -7.01
N ALA A 53 12.01 -18.14 -6.22
CA ALA A 53 11.84 -17.72 -4.82
C ALA A 53 11.04 -16.41 -4.73
N TYR A 54 11.34 -15.43 -5.59
CA TYR A 54 10.66 -14.13 -5.62
C TYR A 54 9.20 -14.19 -6.05
N SER A 55 8.72 -15.29 -6.65
CA SER A 55 7.29 -15.44 -7.01
C SER A 55 6.34 -15.34 -5.80
N VAL A 56 6.84 -15.55 -4.57
CA VAL A 56 6.05 -15.31 -3.34
C VAL A 56 5.60 -13.85 -3.20
N MET A 57 6.34 -12.90 -3.77
CA MET A 57 6.03 -11.47 -3.69
C MET A 57 4.71 -11.10 -4.36
N ASP A 58 4.19 -11.97 -5.24
CA ASP A 58 2.84 -11.86 -5.81
C ASP A 58 1.74 -12.11 -4.77
N ASN A 59 2.03 -12.78 -3.66
CA ASN A 59 1.05 -13.08 -2.60
C ASN A 59 1.15 -12.11 -1.41
N ILE A 60 2.08 -11.18 -1.47
CA ILE A 60 2.24 -10.13 -0.47
C ILE A 60 1.71 -8.83 -1.09
N GLY A 61 1.39 -7.81 -0.30
CA GLY A 61 1.19 -6.43 -0.77
C GLY A 61 -0.19 -6.12 -1.35
N GLU A 62 -0.56 -4.84 -1.24
CA GLU A 62 -1.96 -4.40 -1.23
C GLU A 62 -2.83 -4.89 -2.37
N TYR A 63 -2.28 -4.99 -3.58
CA TYR A 63 -3.10 -5.43 -4.73
C TYR A 63 -3.61 -6.86 -4.59
N ARG A 64 -2.91 -7.70 -3.81
CA ARG A 64 -3.23 -9.12 -3.57
C ARG A 64 -3.62 -9.40 -2.11
N GLU A 65 -3.38 -8.46 -1.20
CA GLU A 65 -3.84 -8.58 0.19
C GLU A 65 -5.36 -8.67 0.24
N PRO A 66 -5.91 -9.52 1.10
CA PRO A 66 -7.34 -9.76 1.14
C PRO A 66 -8.10 -8.67 1.90
N PHE A 67 -7.42 -7.79 2.63
CA PHE A 67 -8.00 -6.67 3.39
C PHE A 67 -7.80 -5.30 2.73
N ARG A 68 -7.41 -5.28 1.45
CA ARG A 68 -6.97 -4.10 0.69
C ARG A 68 -8.00 -2.97 0.52
N TRP A 69 -9.28 -3.26 0.78
CA TRP A 69 -10.38 -2.28 0.82
C TRP A 69 -11.29 -2.49 2.04
N ALA A 70 -10.72 -2.96 3.15
CA ALA A 70 -11.48 -3.37 4.33
C ALA A 70 -11.32 -2.40 5.53
N SER A 71 -10.70 -1.23 5.33
CA SER A 71 -10.46 -0.26 6.40
C SER A 71 -11.51 0.85 6.45
N ASP A 72 -11.26 1.94 7.17
CA ASP A 72 -12.16 3.08 7.29
C ASP A 72 -12.02 4.12 6.16
N ASP A 73 -11.11 3.91 5.21
CA ASP A 73 -10.81 4.81 4.10
C ASP A 73 -11.49 4.41 2.78
N LEU A 74 -11.49 3.12 2.47
CA LEU A 74 -12.02 2.51 1.26
C LEU A 74 -12.95 1.35 1.60
N TYR A 75 -13.93 1.10 0.73
CA TYR A 75 -14.81 -0.06 0.78
C TYR A 75 -15.05 -0.63 -0.61
N HIS A 76 -15.03 -1.94 -0.72
CA HIS A 76 -15.50 -2.67 -1.90
C HIS A 76 -16.45 -3.77 -1.46
N PRO A 77 -17.57 -4.04 -2.16
CA PRO A 77 -18.53 -5.05 -1.69
C PRO A 77 -17.96 -6.48 -1.63
N ASP A 78 -16.90 -6.77 -2.36
CA ASP A 78 -16.19 -8.07 -2.27
C ASP A 78 -15.43 -8.23 -0.93
N MET A 79 -15.30 -7.16 -0.13
CA MET A 79 -14.69 -7.17 1.21
C MET A 79 -15.72 -7.26 2.32
N LYS A 80 -16.99 -7.54 1.99
CA LYS A 80 -18.08 -7.59 2.97
C LYS A 80 -17.78 -8.52 4.14
N GLU A 81 -17.35 -9.75 3.88
CA GLU A 81 -17.06 -10.73 4.93
C GLU A 81 -15.91 -10.28 5.85
N TYR A 82 -14.90 -9.60 5.30
CA TYR A 82 -13.82 -9.02 6.10
C TYR A 82 -14.30 -7.92 7.03
N VAL A 83 -15.10 -7.00 6.50
CA VAL A 83 -15.60 -5.83 7.23
C VAL A 83 -16.64 -6.22 8.29
N GLU A 84 -17.40 -7.29 8.04
CA GLU A 84 -18.38 -7.84 8.98
C GLU A 84 -17.78 -8.83 10.00
N GLY A 85 -16.47 -9.13 9.90
CA GLY A 85 -15.79 -10.05 10.82
C GLY A 85 -16.12 -11.53 10.60
N ASN A 86 -16.61 -11.90 9.42
CA ASN A 86 -17.04 -13.25 9.07
C ASN A 86 -15.87 -14.13 8.59
N TYR A 87 -14.81 -14.25 9.39
CA TYR A 87 -13.66 -15.13 9.14
C TYR A 87 -13.25 -15.86 10.41
N SER A 88 -12.51 -16.97 10.29
CA SER A 88 -12.08 -17.79 11.45
C SER A 88 -10.88 -18.67 11.12
N ALA A 89 -10.39 -19.43 12.10
CA ALA A 89 -9.33 -20.43 11.88
C ALA A 89 -9.71 -21.52 10.85
N ASP A 90 -11.00 -21.84 10.74
CA ASP A 90 -11.52 -22.82 9.77
C ASP A 90 -12.02 -22.17 8.47
N HIS A 91 -12.18 -20.85 8.45
CA HIS A 91 -12.65 -20.09 7.30
C HIS A 91 -11.71 -18.91 7.01
N GLN A 92 -10.64 -19.21 6.27
CA GLN A 92 -9.59 -18.26 5.91
C GLN A 92 -9.96 -17.59 4.58
N LEU A 93 -10.69 -16.48 4.66
CA LEU A 93 -11.17 -15.75 3.50
C LEU A 93 -10.05 -15.49 2.48
N SER A 94 -10.27 -15.84 1.20
CA SER A 94 -9.26 -15.68 0.14
C SER A 94 -7.94 -16.44 0.37
N ASP A 95 -7.92 -17.44 1.26
CA ASP A 95 -6.78 -18.31 1.60
C ASP A 95 -7.22 -19.79 1.77
N ASP A 96 -8.40 -20.17 1.24
CA ASP A 96 -9.00 -21.50 1.44
C ASP A 96 -8.21 -22.66 0.79
N ASP A 97 -7.40 -22.38 -0.23
CA ASP A 97 -6.47 -23.37 -0.80
C ASP A 97 -5.26 -23.53 0.11
N ARG A 98 -5.28 -24.58 0.94
CA ARG A 98 -4.23 -24.87 1.93
C ARG A 98 -2.82 -24.97 1.35
N ASN A 99 -2.69 -25.41 0.09
CA ASN A 99 -1.39 -25.57 -0.58
C ASN A 99 -0.94 -24.29 -1.29
N ASN A 100 -1.78 -23.25 -1.28
CA ASN A 100 -1.51 -21.96 -1.89
C ASN A 100 -1.83 -20.79 -0.95
N SER A 101 -2.12 -21.08 0.32
CA SER A 101 -2.39 -20.06 1.35
C SER A 101 -1.19 -19.13 1.52
N ARG A 102 -1.44 -17.87 1.87
CA ARG A 102 -0.39 -16.87 2.15
C ARG A 102 0.60 -17.34 3.20
N LEU A 103 0.11 -17.91 4.30
CA LEU A 103 0.97 -18.47 5.36
C LEU A 103 1.96 -19.49 4.79
N TRP A 104 1.46 -20.45 3.99
CA TRP A 104 2.29 -21.44 3.31
C TRP A 104 3.29 -20.77 2.34
N LYS A 105 2.82 -19.83 1.53
CA LYS A 105 3.65 -19.13 0.55
C LYS A 105 4.78 -18.34 1.19
N TYR A 106 4.55 -17.69 2.32
CA TYR A 106 5.57 -16.91 3.00
C TYR A 106 6.67 -17.82 3.58
N TYR A 107 6.29 -18.95 4.20
CA TYR A 107 7.26 -19.96 4.65
C TYR A 107 7.96 -20.69 3.50
N GLU A 108 7.28 -20.90 2.36
CA GLU A 108 7.91 -21.40 1.13
C GLU A 108 9.00 -20.43 0.65
N GLY A 109 8.74 -19.12 0.65
CA GLY A 109 9.70 -18.08 0.34
C GLY A 109 10.91 -18.08 1.28
N ILE A 110 10.67 -18.19 2.59
CA ILE A 110 11.72 -18.30 3.62
C ILE A 110 12.61 -19.52 3.36
N ARG A 111 12.01 -20.68 3.08
CA ARG A 111 12.74 -21.92 2.77
C ARG A 111 13.58 -21.76 1.50
N LYS A 112 12.98 -21.33 0.39
CA LYS A 112 13.68 -21.16 -0.90
C LYS A 112 14.82 -20.16 -0.80
N ALA A 113 14.63 -19.06 -0.07
CA ALA A 113 15.66 -18.06 0.18
C ALA A 113 16.81 -18.62 1.04
N SER A 114 16.50 -19.33 2.13
CA SER A 114 17.53 -19.92 3.01
C SER A 114 18.37 -20.96 2.27
N THR A 115 17.72 -21.89 1.56
CA THR A 115 18.41 -22.87 0.70
C THR A 115 19.30 -22.19 -0.34
N PHE A 116 18.84 -21.08 -0.93
CA PHE A 116 19.65 -20.32 -1.89
C PHE A 116 20.91 -19.73 -1.24
N ILE A 117 20.78 -19.10 -0.07
CA ILE A 117 21.89 -18.47 0.65
C ILE A 117 22.98 -19.51 0.95
N ASP A 118 22.60 -20.72 1.35
CA ASP A 118 23.54 -21.77 1.75
C ASP A 118 24.25 -22.42 0.56
N ASN A 119 23.69 -22.33 -0.65
CA ASN A 119 24.18 -23.09 -1.81
C ASN A 119 24.74 -22.23 -2.95
N VAL A 120 24.45 -20.94 -3.02
CA VAL A 120 24.88 -20.07 -4.15
C VAL A 120 26.40 -19.99 -4.31
N ASP A 121 27.17 -20.17 -3.24
CA ASP A 121 28.63 -20.17 -3.30
C ASP A 121 29.22 -21.31 -4.13
N ARG A 122 28.45 -22.40 -4.30
CA ARG A 122 28.84 -23.60 -5.05
C ARG A 122 28.91 -23.36 -6.55
N CYS A 123 28.29 -22.30 -7.06
CA CYS A 123 28.29 -21.98 -8.48
C CYS A 123 29.66 -21.42 -8.91
N PRO A 124 30.37 -22.07 -9.86
CA PRO A 124 31.68 -21.61 -10.31
C PRO A 124 31.62 -20.44 -11.30
N GLU A 125 30.46 -20.20 -11.93
CA GLU A 125 30.28 -19.16 -12.98
C GLU A 125 29.99 -17.75 -12.42
N LEU A 126 29.83 -17.63 -11.10
CA LEU A 126 29.52 -16.37 -10.42
C LEU A 126 30.76 -15.81 -9.73
N THR A 127 30.99 -14.51 -9.92
CA THR A 127 32.00 -13.76 -9.17
C THR A 127 31.59 -13.58 -7.71
N MET A 128 32.54 -13.19 -6.84
CA MET A 128 32.26 -12.96 -5.42
C MET A 128 31.25 -11.82 -5.22
N ASP A 129 31.31 -10.76 -6.05
CA ASP A 129 30.40 -9.63 -5.98
C ASP A 129 28.99 -10.03 -6.43
N GLU A 130 28.86 -10.83 -7.49
CA GLU A 130 27.57 -11.37 -7.92
C GLU A 130 26.97 -12.30 -6.86
N LYS A 131 27.77 -13.17 -6.23
CA LYS A 131 27.31 -14.02 -5.12
C LYS A 131 26.83 -13.17 -3.94
N THR A 132 27.56 -12.11 -3.60
CA THR A 132 27.19 -11.19 -2.51
C THR A 132 25.87 -10.47 -2.81
N ASP A 133 25.69 -9.96 -4.02
CA ASP A 133 24.45 -9.32 -4.46
C ASP A 133 23.25 -10.29 -4.48
N LEU A 134 23.44 -11.50 -5.00
CA LEU A 134 22.38 -12.52 -5.06
C LEU A 134 22.00 -13.02 -3.65
N LYS A 135 22.97 -13.20 -2.75
CA LYS A 135 22.70 -13.49 -1.33
C LYS A 135 21.93 -12.36 -0.66
N GLY A 136 22.32 -11.10 -0.90
CA GLY A 136 21.59 -9.94 -0.42
C GLY A 136 20.14 -9.93 -0.89
N GLN A 137 19.89 -10.25 -2.17
CA GLN A 137 18.53 -10.39 -2.70
C GLN A 137 17.75 -11.51 -2.00
N ALA A 138 18.35 -12.67 -1.74
CA ALA A 138 17.67 -13.75 -1.03
C ALA A 138 17.37 -13.39 0.45
N ARG A 139 18.31 -12.73 1.15
CA ARG A 139 18.10 -12.23 2.52
C ARG A 139 16.99 -11.20 2.59
N PHE A 140 16.95 -10.24 1.65
CA PHE A 140 15.85 -9.28 1.53
C PHE A 140 14.50 -9.99 1.44
N LEU A 141 14.39 -11.01 0.57
CA LEU A 141 13.16 -11.77 0.38
C LEU A 141 12.74 -12.51 1.67
N ARG A 142 13.68 -13.16 2.34
CA ARG A 142 13.43 -13.86 3.61
C ARG A 142 12.91 -12.91 4.68
N ALA A 143 13.56 -11.76 4.83
CA ALA A 143 13.14 -10.72 5.76
C ALA A 143 11.76 -10.15 5.40
N TYR A 144 11.48 -9.95 4.11
CA TYR A 144 10.17 -9.48 3.63
C TYR A 144 9.05 -10.48 3.91
N CYS A 145 9.31 -11.79 3.76
CA CYS A 145 8.34 -12.84 4.08
C CYS A 145 8.04 -12.87 5.58
N TYR A 146 9.05 -12.77 6.44
CA TYR A 146 8.81 -12.65 7.89
C TYR A 146 8.06 -11.37 8.24
N TRP A 147 8.40 -10.24 7.63
CA TRP A 147 7.61 -9.00 7.77
C TRP A 147 6.14 -9.20 7.41
N ALA A 148 5.87 -9.87 6.28
CA ALA A 148 4.51 -10.15 5.82
C ALA A 148 3.73 -11.05 6.80
N LEU A 149 4.43 -12.01 7.45
CA LEU A 149 3.86 -12.84 8.51
C LEU A 149 3.53 -12.02 9.75
N ILE A 150 4.50 -11.30 10.31
CA ILE A 150 4.34 -10.68 11.63
C ILE A 150 3.36 -9.51 11.65
N ARG A 151 3.20 -8.80 10.52
CA ARG A 151 2.23 -7.70 10.43
C ARG A 151 0.77 -8.18 10.43
N VAL A 152 0.53 -9.46 10.13
CA VAL A 152 -0.81 -10.09 10.07
C VAL A 152 -1.07 -10.97 11.29
N TYR A 153 -0.14 -11.87 11.61
CA TYR A 153 -0.32 -12.90 12.63
C TYR A 153 0.33 -12.57 13.98
N GLY A 154 1.21 -11.55 14.03
CA GLY A 154 2.01 -11.23 15.21
C GLY A 154 3.19 -12.21 15.38
N PRO A 155 3.47 -12.71 16.60
CA PRO A 155 4.56 -13.65 16.83
C PRO A 155 4.38 -14.95 16.02
N VAL A 156 5.43 -15.43 15.35
CA VAL A 156 5.42 -16.64 14.50
C VAL A 156 6.67 -17.49 14.76
N PRO A 157 6.69 -18.78 14.40
CA PRO A 157 7.91 -19.59 14.48
C PRO A 157 9.03 -19.04 13.60
N LEU A 158 10.25 -18.96 14.13
CA LEU A 158 11.47 -18.74 13.36
C LEU A 158 12.03 -20.08 12.91
N ILE A 159 12.17 -20.23 11.59
CA ILE A 159 12.85 -21.39 10.99
C ILE A 159 14.36 -21.19 11.14
N PRO A 160 15.11 -22.22 11.61
CA PRO A 160 16.57 -22.18 11.63
C PRO A 160 17.15 -21.83 10.26
N THR A 161 18.24 -21.08 10.24
CA THR A 161 18.81 -20.55 9.00
C THR A 161 19.31 -21.62 8.04
N GLU A 162 19.79 -22.73 8.59
CA GLU A 162 20.21 -23.96 7.93
C GLU A 162 19.04 -24.82 7.42
N GLY A 163 17.81 -24.41 7.73
CA GLY A 163 16.59 -25.14 7.41
C GLY A 163 16.25 -26.24 8.42
N LEU A 164 15.27 -27.06 8.06
CA LEU A 164 14.81 -28.20 8.85
C LEU A 164 15.12 -29.51 8.12
N ASP A 165 15.47 -30.56 8.86
CA ASP A 165 15.70 -31.88 8.30
C ASP A 165 14.36 -32.57 7.99
N VAL A 166 14.07 -32.71 6.70
CA VAL A 166 12.82 -33.30 6.18
C VAL A 166 12.63 -34.78 6.54
N ASN A 167 13.66 -35.44 7.09
CA ASN A 167 13.57 -36.84 7.53
C ASN A 167 13.06 -36.97 8.98
N LEU A 168 12.98 -35.88 9.73
CA LEU A 168 12.44 -35.86 11.08
C LEU A 168 10.92 -36.10 11.07
N SER A 169 10.39 -36.62 12.18
CA SER A 169 8.95 -36.74 12.37
C SER A 169 8.26 -35.36 12.39
N TYR A 170 6.94 -35.32 12.17
CA TYR A 170 6.18 -34.07 12.23
C TYR A 170 6.27 -33.41 13.61
N GLU A 171 6.32 -34.22 14.67
CA GLU A 171 6.49 -33.76 16.05
C GLU A 171 7.86 -33.13 16.27
N GLU A 172 8.93 -33.71 15.71
CA GLU A 172 10.29 -33.17 15.79
C GLU A 172 10.48 -31.92 14.91
N LEU A 173 9.69 -31.78 13.84
CA LEU A 173 9.65 -30.58 12.98
C LEU A 173 8.79 -29.44 13.56
N SER A 174 8.02 -29.70 14.62
CA SER A 174 7.11 -28.72 15.20
C SER A 174 7.87 -27.67 16.00
N LEU A 175 7.76 -26.41 15.60
CA LEU A 175 8.43 -25.29 16.26
C LEU A 175 7.43 -24.43 17.04
N PRO A 176 7.73 -24.02 18.28
CA PRO A 176 6.93 -23.03 18.98
C PRO A 176 7.00 -21.67 18.25
N ARG A 177 6.05 -20.79 18.57
CA ARG A 177 6.13 -19.39 18.16
C ARG A 177 7.25 -18.70 18.95
N GLU A 178 7.97 -17.80 18.30
CA GLU A 178 9.01 -17.00 18.96
C GLU A 178 8.44 -15.67 19.47
N PRO A 179 8.98 -15.09 20.55
CA PRO A 179 8.65 -13.73 20.96
C PRO A 179 8.76 -12.75 19.80
N PHE A 180 7.78 -11.84 19.69
CA PHE A 180 7.68 -10.89 18.59
C PHE A 180 8.98 -10.10 18.37
N ASP A 181 9.60 -9.66 19.46
CA ASP A 181 10.85 -8.89 19.42
C ASP A 181 12.02 -9.71 18.89
N ASN A 182 12.08 -11.03 19.13
CA ASN A 182 13.10 -11.91 18.53
C ASN A 182 12.96 -11.98 17.01
N VAL A 183 11.72 -12.05 16.52
CA VAL A 183 11.44 -12.06 15.07
C VAL A 183 11.80 -10.71 14.45
N VAL A 184 11.50 -9.60 15.13
CA VAL A 184 11.88 -8.25 14.70
C VAL A 184 13.40 -8.09 14.65
N ASP A 185 14.12 -8.54 15.68
CA ASP A 185 15.58 -8.46 15.74
C ASP A 185 16.23 -9.30 14.63
N PHE A 186 15.67 -10.48 14.31
CA PHE A 186 16.09 -11.28 13.16
C PHE A 186 15.92 -10.53 11.84
N ILE A 187 14.74 -9.92 11.61
CA ILE A 187 14.46 -9.13 10.40
C ILE A 187 15.40 -7.92 10.33
N ASP A 188 15.62 -7.22 11.43
CA ASP A 188 16.50 -6.04 11.50
C ASP A 188 17.93 -6.40 11.11
N ALA A 189 18.47 -7.47 11.69
CA ALA A 189 19.81 -7.97 11.39
C ALA A 189 19.96 -8.40 9.92
N GLU A 190 18.99 -9.14 9.38
CA GLU A 190 18.98 -9.56 7.98
C GLU A 190 18.96 -8.35 7.03
N LEU A 191 18.17 -7.33 7.33
CA LEU A 191 18.06 -6.13 6.49
C LEU A 191 19.28 -5.22 6.61
N ALA A 192 19.88 -5.10 7.80
CA ALA A 192 21.12 -4.36 7.98
C ALA A 192 22.26 -5.00 7.18
N GLU A 193 22.40 -6.32 7.22
CA GLU A 193 23.40 -7.04 6.41
C GLU A 193 23.12 -6.92 4.92
N THR A 194 21.86 -7.10 4.52
CA THR A 194 21.41 -6.92 3.14
C THR A 194 21.74 -5.52 2.62
N ALA A 195 21.54 -4.46 3.41
CA ALA A 195 21.85 -3.10 3.02
C ALA A 195 23.35 -2.90 2.73
N ARG A 196 24.24 -3.61 3.43
CA ARG A 196 25.70 -3.60 3.15
C ARG A 196 26.02 -4.30 1.82
N SER A 197 25.35 -5.42 1.54
CA SER A 197 25.61 -6.23 0.35
C SER A 197 25.03 -5.66 -0.95
N LEU A 198 23.86 -5.02 -0.90
CA LEU A 198 23.14 -4.60 -2.10
C LEU A 198 23.69 -3.30 -2.70
N PRO A 199 23.61 -3.14 -4.04
CA PRO A 199 23.95 -1.88 -4.71
C PRO A 199 22.93 -0.78 -4.39
N ILE A 200 23.36 0.48 -4.53
CA ILE A 200 22.49 1.65 -4.32
C ILE A 200 21.48 1.85 -5.46
N LYS A 201 21.79 1.38 -6.67
CA LYS A 201 20.99 1.62 -7.87
C LYS A 201 20.98 0.39 -8.77
N ARG A 202 19.86 0.16 -9.45
CA ARG A 202 19.68 -0.89 -10.46
C ARG A 202 19.50 -0.26 -11.84
N THR A 203 19.73 -1.07 -12.88
CA THR A 203 19.37 -0.72 -14.26
C THR A 203 17.85 -0.78 -14.45
N VAL A 204 17.35 -0.16 -15.54
CA VAL A 204 15.92 -0.13 -15.86
C VAL A 204 15.32 -1.54 -15.94
N ASN A 205 16.04 -2.50 -16.53
CA ASN A 205 15.59 -3.89 -16.66
C ASN A 205 15.57 -4.67 -15.34
N ASN A 206 16.20 -4.14 -14.28
CA ASN A 206 16.32 -4.76 -12.97
C ASN A 206 15.65 -3.92 -11.88
N LEU A 207 14.72 -3.04 -12.25
CA LEU A 207 14.10 -2.08 -11.32
C LEU A 207 13.37 -2.77 -10.14
N GLY A 208 12.83 -3.97 -10.36
CA GLY A 208 12.17 -4.76 -9.31
C GLY A 208 13.10 -5.52 -8.37
N ARG A 209 14.42 -5.52 -8.62
CA ARG A 209 15.39 -6.14 -7.70
C ARG A 209 15.69 -5.17 -6.56
N PRO A 210 15.76 -5.65 -5.29
CA PRO A 210 16.01 -4.77 -4.17
C PRO A 210 17.37 -4.09 -4.26
N THR A 211 17.42 -2.89 -3.69
CA THR A 211 18.62 -2.05 -3.52
C THR A 211 18.92 -1.90 -2.03
N ARG A 212 20.05 -1.26 -1.73
CA ARG A 212 20.34 -0.76 -0.38
C ARG A 212 19.19 0.08 0.19
N GLY A 213 18.63 0.99 -0.61
CA GLY A 213 17.48 1.80 -0.20
C GLY A 213 16.25 0.96 0.13
N ALA A 214 15.98 -0.09 -0.66
CA ALA A 214 14.86 -1.01 -0.37
C ALA A 214 15.03 -1.73 0.97
N ALA A 215 16.23 -2.23 1.28
CA ALA A 215 16.52 -2.89 2.55
C ALA A 215 16.36 -1.95 3.75
N LEU A 216 16.94 -0.75 3.67
CA LEU A 216 16.83 0.27 4.72
C LEU A 216 15.39 0.79 4.88
N GLY A 217 14.66 0.96 3.78
CA GLY A 217 13.26 1.40 3.83
C GLY A 217 12.35 0.37 4.48
N LEU A 218 12.53 -0.92 4.17
CA LEU A 218 11.78 -1.99 4.84
C LEU A 218 12.15 -2.07 6.32
N ARG A 219 13.44 -1.93 6.65
CA ARG A 219 13.95 -1.91 8.02
C ARG A 219 13.27 -0.82 8.85
N ALA A 220 13.20 0.40 8.32
CA ALA A 220 12.52 1.53 8.96
C ALA A 220 11.03 1.23 9.23
N ARG A 221 10.33 0.60 8.28
CA ARG A 221 8.93 0.21 8.43
C ARG A 221 8.72 -0.85 9.51
N VAL A 222 9.53 -1.91 9.51
CA VAL A 222 9.44 -3.00 10.49
C VAL A 222 9.64 -2.45 11.90
N LEU A 223 10.69 -1.64 12.10
CA LEU A 223 11.01 -1.07 13.41
C LEU A 223 9.95 -0.08 13.90
N LEU A 224 9.35 0.71 13.00
CA LEU A 224 8.21 1.58 13.35
C LEU A 224 7.04 0.75 13.92
N TYR A 225 6.69 -0.36 13.26
CA TYR A 225 5.58 -1.21 13.68
C TYR A 225 5.87 -1.90 15.00
N ALA A 226 7.12 -2.33 15.22
CA ALA A 226 7.55 -2.91 16.48
C ALA A 226 7.56 -1.90 17.63
N ALA A 227 7.84 -0.62 17.35
CA ALA A 227 7.79 0.47 18.33
C ALA A 227 6.37 0.94 18.66
N SER A 228 5.40 0.63 17.79
CA SER A 228 4.03 1.11 17.88
C SER A 228 3.24 0.47 19.04
N PRO A 229 2.17 1.14 19.54
CA PRO A 229 1.40 0.70 20.71
C PRO A 229 0.92 -0.76 20.71
N LEU A 230 0.70 -1.38 19.55
CA LEU A 230 0.26 -2.78 19.47
C LEU A 230 1.28 -3.77 20.02
N PHE A 231 2.58 -3.56 19.81
CA PHE A 231 3.67 -4.49 20.19
C PHE A 231 4.67 -3.90 21.20
N ASN A 232 4.42 -2.68 21.69
CA ASN A 232 5.31 -1.98 22.62
C ASN A 232 4.58 -1.59 23.91
N GLY A 233 4.47 -2.53 24.85
CA GLY A 233 3.82 -2.31 26.15
C GLY A 233 2.33 -2.60 26.17
N ASN A 234 1.84 -3.44 25.25
CA ASN A 234 0.42 -3.71 25.12
C ASN A 234 -0.08 -4.79 26.07
N ILE A 235 -0.70 -4.37 27.16
CA ILE A 235 -1.26 -5.28 28.17
C ILE A 235 -2.43 -6.13 27.66
N ASP A 236 -3.09 -5.74 26.56
CA ASP A 236 -4.23 -6.49 26.03
C ASP A 236 -3.81 -7.77 25.28
N LEU A 237 -2.51 -7.93 24.99
CA LEU A 237 -1.95 -9.12 24.33
C LEU A 237 -1.30 -10.09 25.33
N PHE A 238 -1.62 -9.98 26.62
CA PHE A 238 -1.06 -10.83 27.69
C PHE A 238 -1.33 -12.34 27.48
N ASP A 239 -2.40 -12.69 26.78
CA ASP A 239 -2.79 -14.08 26.46
C ASP A 239 -2.10 -14.63 25.20
N VAL A 240 -1.34 -13.80 24.47
CA VAL A 240 -0.53 -14.28 23.34
C VAL A 240 0.70 -15.00 23.91
N LYS A 241 0.58 -16.33 24.04
CA LYS A 241 1.60 -17.19 24.66
C LYS A 241 1.99 -18.35 23.75
N ASP A 242 3.19 -18.89 23.94
CA ASP A 242 3.62 -20.13 23.31
C ASP A 242 2.99 -21.37 23.97
N CYS A 243 3.35 -22.56 23.49
CA CYS A 243 2.87 -23.83 24.03
C CYS A 243 3.40 -24.14 25.45
N TYR A 244 4.38 -23.39 25.94
CA TYR A 244 4.97 -23.51 27.28
C TYR A 244 4.42 -22.47 28.27
N GLY A 245 3.56 -21.55 27.80
CA GLY A 245 2.97 -20.48 28.62
C GLY A 245 3.83 -19.21 28.72
N ASN A 246 4.91 -19.10 27.96
CA ASN A 246 5.73 -17.90 27.89
C ASN A 246 5.00 -16.81 27.08
N GLN A 247 5.09 -15.56 27.54
CA GLN A 247 4.53 -14.42 26.82
C GLN A 247 5.31 -14.13 25.54
N LEU A 248 4.59 -13.90 24.44
CA LEU A 248 5.19 -13.66 23.12
C LEU A 248 5.21 -12.19 22.71
N VAL A 249 4.53 -11.30 23.44
CA VAL A 249 4.50 -9.86 23.18
C VAL A 249 4.88 -9.10 24.44
N SER A 250 5.75 -8.10 24.33
CA SER A 250 6.16 -7.30 25.49
C SER A 250 4.98 -6.54 26.09
N GLN A 251 4.81 -6.70 27.41
CA GLN A 251 3.83 -5.98 28.22
C GLN A 251 4.37 -4.68 28.80
N THR A 252 5.66 -4.38 28.57
CA THR A 252 6.34 -3.18 29.06
C THR A 252 6.71 -2.27 27.89
N TYR A 253 6.40 -0.98 28.04
CA TYR A 253 6.79 0.05 27.07
C TYR A 253 8.30 0.25 27.07
N ASP A 254 8.89 0.26 25.88
CA ASP A 254 10.30 0.54 25.63
C ASP A 254 10.43 1.65 24.57
N GLU A 255 10.86 2.82 25.03
CA GLU A 255 11.07 4.00 24.18
C GLU A 255 12.25 3.83 23.21
N THR A 256 13.21 2.95 23.51
CA THR A 256 14.37 2.71 22.63
C THR A 256 13.94 2.12 21.28
N LYS A 257 12.78 1.47 21.20
CA LYS A 257 12.21 1.00 19.93
C LYS A 257 11.89 2.16 18.98
N TRP A 258 11.39 3.28 19.50
CA TRP A 258 11.16 4.50 18.71
C TRP A 258 12.48 5.11 18.24
N ALA A 259 13.51 5.11 19.09
CA ALA A 259 14.84 5.60 18.71
C ALA A 259 15.45 4.74 17.59
N LYS A 260 15.30 3.41 17.65
CA LYS A 260 15.72 2.48 16.58
C LYS A 260 14.97 2.76 15.27
N ALA A 261 13.66 2.98 15.32
CA ALA A 261 12.86 3.31 14.15
C ALA A 261 13.28 4.65 13.51
N ALA A 262 13.53 5.68 14.33
CA ALA A 262 14.04 6.97 13.88
C ALA A 262 15.43 6.84 13.24
N ALA A 263 16.35 6.07 13.85
CA ALA A 263 17.67 5.79 13.28
C ALA A 263 17.58 5.10 11.91
N ALA A 264 16.72 4.09 11.78
CA ALA A 264 16.56 3.37 10.52
C ALA A 264 15.94 4.23 9.41
N ALA A 265 15.00 5.11 9.73
CA ALA A 265 14.49 6.08 8.75
C ALA A 265 15.55 7.14 8.38
N LYS A 266 16.34 7.57 9.36
CA LYS A 266 17.48 8.49 9.15
C LYS A 266 18.54 7.87 8.23
N ASP A 267 18.83 6.58 8.34
CA ASP A 267 19.75 5.88 7.43
C ASP A 267 19.33 6.04 5.95
N VAL A 268 18.03 5.98 5.66
CA VAL A 268 17.50 6.19 4.31
C VAL A 268 17.62 7.66 3.87
N ILE A 269 17.33 8.60 4.77
CA ILE A 269 17.44 10.04 4.51
C ILE A 269 18.91 10.43 4.25
N GLU A 270 19.86 9.90 5.03
CA GLU A 270 21.28 10.15 4.82
C GLU A 270 21.79 9.47 3.54
N LEU A 271 21.30 8.27 3.21
CA LEU A 271 21.57 7.66 1.91
C LEU A 271 21.05 8.56 0.77
N ALA A 272 19.84 9.10 0.89
CA ALA A 272 19.25 9.99 -0.10
C ALA A 272 20.10 11.25 -0.29
N LYS A 273 20.52 11.91 0.79
CA LYS A 273 21.41 13.09 0.78
C LYS A 273 22.78 12.77 0.16
N ALA A 274 23.41 11.68 0.57
CA ALA A 274 24.76 11.33 0.15
C ALA A 274 24.84 10.89 -1.32
N SER A 275 23.78 10.27 -1.84
CA SER A 275 23.74 9.69 -3.18
C SER A 275 22.95 10.52 -4.20
N ASN A 276 22.17 11.51 -3.75
CA ASN A 276 21.22 12.26 -4.56
C ASN A 276 20.28 11.35 -5.37
N LEU A 277 19.83 10.25 -4.75
CA LEU A 277 18.99 9.23 -5.39
C LEU A 277 17.50 9.37 -5.10
N TYR A 278 17.14 9.78 -3.88
CA TYR A 278 15.76 9.81 -3.44
C TYR A 278 15.33 11.21 -3.03
N GLU A 279 14.19 11.66 -3.54
CA GLU A 279 13.54 12.91 -3.16
C GLU A 279 12.05 12.83 -3.45
N LEU A 280 11.26 13.72 -2.83
CA LEU A 280 9.85 13.85 -3.23
C LEU A 280 9.78 14.40 -4.65
N TYR A 281 8.92 13.81 -5.46
CA TYR A 281 8.75 14.26 -6.83
C TYR A 281 8.04 15.62 -6.88
N VAL A 282 8.63 16.57 -7.60
CA VAL A 282 8.09 17.91 -7.83
C VAL A 282 8.17 18.28 -9.32
N ILE A 283 7.14 18.98 -9.81
CA ILE A 283 7.06 19.52 -11.17
C ILE A 283 6.78 21.02 -11.06
N ALA A 284 7.40 21.83 -11.92
CA ALA A 284 7.11 23.25 -12.01
C ALA A 284 5.72 23.53 -12.62
N PRO A 285 5.00 24.57 -12.14
CA PRO A 285 3.74 24.97 -12.75
C PRO A 285 3.91 25.37 -14.22
N LYS A 286 2.92 25.00 -15.03
CA LYS A 286 2.85 25.46 -16.43
C LYS A 286 2.55 26.96 -16.46
N ALA A 287 3.08 27.67 -17.46
CA ALA A 287 2.78 29.09 -17.65
C ALA A 287 1.28 29.39 -17.84
N THR A 288 0.50 28.39 -18.25
CA THR A 288 -0.95 28.47 -18.48
C THR A 288 -1.79 27.97 -17.31
N VAL A 289 -1.20 27.68 -16.14
CA VAL A 289 -1.93 27.21 -14.97
C VAL A 289 -2.90 28.28 -14.47
N LEU A 290 -4.12 27.91 -14.13
CA LEU A 290 -5.12 28.85 -13.61
C LEU A 290 -4.84 29.16 -12.13
N PRO A 291 -5.18 30.37 -11.64
CA PRO A 291 -5.03 30.71 -10.21
C PRO A 291 -5.77 29.76 -9.27
N SER A 292 -6.94 29.25 -9.68
CA SER A 292 -7.72 28.25 -8.93
C SER A 292 -7.00 26.90 -8.74
N GLN A 293 -5.99 26.63 -9.57
CA GLN A 293 -5.17 25.43 -9.51
C GLN A 293 -3.88 25.64 -8.70
N ARG A 294 -3.67 26.85 -8.17
CA ARG A 294 -2.56 27.19 -7.29
C ARG A 294 -3.04 27.24 -5.84
N PRO A 295 -2.16 26.94 -4.86
CA PRO A 295 -2.47 27.23 -3.47
C PRO A 295 -2.80 28.72 -3.28
N PRO A 296 -3.71 29.08 -2.34
CA PRO A 296 -3.93 30.47 -1.95
C PRO A 296 -2.62 31.15 -1.54
N TYR A 297 -2.55 32.47 -1.71
CA TYR A 297 -1.36 33.21 -1.30
C TYR A 297 -1.13 33.08 0.21
N ASN A 298 0.09 32.68 0.58
CA ASN A 298 0.56 32.58 1.95
C ASN A 298 1.92 33.28 2.04
N GLU A 299 2.02 34.26 2.93
CA GLU A 299 3.21 35.10 3.10
C GLU A 299 4.50 34.32 3.41
N LEU A 300 4.39 33.14 4.03
CA LEU A 300 5.54 32.34 4.43
C LEU A 300 6.07 31.45 3.32
N TYR A 301 5.22 31.04 2.38
CA TYR A 301 5.48 29.91 1.47
C TYR A 301 5.25 30.20 -0.01
N SER A 302 4.37 31.13 -0.38
CA SER A 302 4.01 31.33 -1.80
C SER A 302 5.14 31.87 -2.67
N ASP A 303 6.06 32.64 -2.08
CA ASP A 303 7.17 33.28 -2.80
C ASP A 303 8.51 32.53 -2.63
N LYS A 304 8.50 31.36 -1.98
CA LYS A 304 9.68 30.53 -1.76
C LYS A 304 9.64 29.27 -2.61
N ASN A 305 10.79 28.89 -3.14
CA ASN A 305 10.95 27.63 -3.85
C ASN A 305 10.94 26.44 -2.88
N TYR A 306 10.61 25.28 -3.41
CA TYR A 306 10.71 24.01 -2.70
C TYR A 306 12.15 23.77 -2.21
N PRO A 307 12.37 23.26 -0.98
CA PRO A 307 11.38 22.78 0.00
C PRO A 307 10.87 23.84 0.99
N GLU A 308 11.24 25.10 0.81
CA GLU A 308 10.88 26.18 1.74
C GLU A 308 9.50 26.79 1.47
N GLY A 309 8.96 26.58 0.26
CA GLY A 309 7.63 26.99 -0.19
C GLY A 309 7.21 26.20 -1.44
N TRP A 310 6.24 26.73 -2.18
CA TRP A 310 5.64 26.08 -3.36
C TRP A 310 5.60 26.97 -4.62
N ALA A 311 6.43 28.02 -4.67
CA ALA A 311 6.49 28.93 -5.81
C ALA A 311 6.72 28.19 -7.14
N ASP A 312 7.63 27.22 -7.12
CA ASP A 312 8.08 26.40 -8.26
C ASP A 312 7.50 24.98 -8.26
N VAL A 313 6.41 24.73 -7.52
CA VAL A 313 5.76 23.41 -7.44
C VAL A 313 4.34 23.50 -7.94
N ASP A 314 3.93 22.66 -8.89
CA ASP A 314 2.55 22.31 -9.21
C ASP A 314 2.10 21.17 -8.28
N PRO A 315 1.32 21.45 -7.23
CA PRO A 315 1.09 20.44 -6.20
C PRO A 315 0.24 19.26 -6.68
N LEU A 316 -0.70 19.51 -7.59
CA LEU A 316 -1.55 18.47 -8.16
C LEU A 316 -0.70 17.51 -8.97
N LEU A 317 0.07 18.01 -9.93
CA LEU A 317 0.87 17.16 -10.82
C LEU A 317 2.01 16.49 -10.07
N SER A 318 2.67 17.20 -9.15
CA SER A 318 3.75 16.66 -8.31
C SER A 318 3.30 15.45 -7.48
N TYR A 319 2.04 15.43 -7.03
CA TYR A 319 1.46 14.27 -6.34
C TYR A 319 0.89 13.23 -7.31
N LYS A 320 0.08 13.64 -8.29
CA LYS A 320 -0.65 12.70 -9.18
C LYS A 320 0.28 11.87 -10.05
N SER A 321 1.34 12.47 -10.59
CA SER A 321 2.17 11.86 -11.62
C SER A 321 2.96 10.64 -11.17
N ILE A 322 3.17 10.46 -9.85
CA ILE A 322 3.83 9.27 -9.31
C ILE A 322 2.91 8.04 -9.30
N PHE A 323 1.58 8.21 -9.43
CA PHE A 323 0.58 7.14 -9.31
C PHE A 323 -0.09 6.77 -10.63
N ASP A 324 -0.17 7.70 -11.58
CA ASP A 324 -0.95 7.54 -12.81
C ASP A 324 -0.14 7.02 -14.01
N GLY A 325 1.15 6.75 -13.84
CA GLY A 325 2.04 6.28 -14.91
C GLY A 325 2.60 7.38 -15.81
N THR A 326 2.34 8.67 -15.51
CA THR A 326 2.96 9.80 -16.21
C THR A 326 4.48 9.73 -16.14
N ILE A 327 5.02 9.31 -14.99
CA ILE A 327 6.45 9.04 -14.85
C ILE A 327 6.70 7.53 -14.84
N LEU A 328 7.74 7.13 -15.56
CA LEU A 328 8.25 5.76 -15.47
C LEU A 328 8.89 5.55 -14.09
N GLY A 329 8.73 4.36 -13.51
CA GLY A 329 9.36 4.02 -12.23
C GLY A 329 10.88 4.26 -12.19
N SER A 330 11.57 4.03 -13.31
CA SER A 330 13.02 4.28 -13.44
C SER A 330 13.42 5.78 -13.45
N LYS A 331 12.43 6.67 -13.60
CA LYS A 331 12.56 8.12 -13.57
C LYS A 331 11.91 8.74 -12.34
N ASN A 332 11.27 7.95 -11.49
CA ASN A 332 10.65 8.41 -10.26
C ASN A 332 11.69 8.47 -9.14
N PRO A 333 12.14 9.67 -8.70
CA PRO A 333 13.09 9.77 -7.59
C PRO A 333 12.45 9.41 -6.24
N GLU A 334 11.12 9.37 -6.16
CA GLU A 334 10.43 9.00 -4.92
C GLU A 334 10.38 7.48 -4.72
N LEU A 335 10.59 6.69 -5.79
CA LEU A 335 10.49 5.23 -5.75
C LEU A 335 11.75 4.60 -5.13
N ILE A 336 11.58 3.94 -3.98
CA ILE A 336 12.66 3.20 -3.32
C ILE A 336 12.62 1.71 -3.70
N PHE A 337 11.42 1.12 -3.72
CA PHE A 337 11.23 -0.28 -4.10
C PHE A 337 9.87 -0.48 -4.79
N THR A 338 9.88 -1.26 -5.87
CA THR A 338 8.70 -1.72 -6.61
C THR A 338 8.77 -3.22 -6.79
N ARG A 339 7.61 -3.82 -7.01
CA ARG A 339 7.48 -5.22 -7.46
C ARG A 339 7.15 -5.25 -8.94
N THR A 340 7.41 -6.37 -9.59
CA THR A 340 7.08 -6.59 -10.99
C THR A 340 5.64 -7.10 -11.13
N ARG A 341 5.04 -6.86 -12.30
CA ARG A 341 3.63 -7.16 -12.59
C ARG A 341 3.48 -8.53 -13.28
N GLU A 342 2.62 -9.40 -12.74
CA GLU A 342 2.03 -10.54 -13.48
C GLU A 342 0.53 -10.72 -13.17
N GLY A 343 -0.24 -11.07 -14.20
CA GLY A 343 -1.65 -11.47 -14.07
C GLY A 343 -2.62 -10.34 -13.67
N THR A 344 -3.73 -10.72 -13.02
CA THR A 344 -4.69 -9.81 -12.37
C THR A 344 -4.17 -9.39 -10.98
N ALA A 345 -4.86 -8.45 -10.31
CA ALA A 345 -4.47 -7.93 -8.98
C ALA A 345 -3.19 -7.07 -8.98
N HIS A 346 -3.28 -5.95 -9.70
CA HIS A 346 -2.25 -4.90 -9.79
C HIS A 346 -2.93 -3.52 -9.86
N ILE A 347 -2.18 -2.42 -9.83
CA ILE A 347 -2.69 -1.03 -9.85
C ILE A 347 -3.72 -0.72 -10.96
N ASN A 348 -3.55 -1.27 -12.17
CA ASN A 348 -4.52 -1.09 -13.26
C ASN A 348 -5.88 -1.80 -13.00
N ASP A 349 -5.91 -2.80 -12.11
CA ASP A 349 -7.15 -3.43 -11.64
C ASP A 349 -7.84 -2.53 -10.61
N TRP A 350 -7.10 -1.89 -9.71
CA TRP A 350 -7.68 -0.87 -8.81
C TRP A 350 -8.30 0.30 -9.56
N ALA A 351 -7.61 0.79 -10.60
CA ALA A 351 -8.18 1.78 -11.51
C ALA A 351 -9.46 1.26 -12.18
N TYR A 352 -9.51 -0.02 -12.56
CA TYR A 352 -10.72 -0.64 -13.09
C TYR A 352 -11.87 -0.69 -12.08
N GLN A 353 -11.59 -1.04 -10.83
CA GLN A 353 -12.62 -1.13 -9.77
C GLN A 353 -13.29 0.21 -9.49
N SER A 354 -12.57 1.32 -9.71
CA SER A 354 -13.04 2.68 -9.50
C SER A 354 -13.61 3.35 -10.75
N THR A 355 -13.18 2.93 -11.95
CA THR A 355 -13.62 3.53 -13.22
C THR A 355 -15.14 3.36 -13.42
N PRO A 356 -15.86 4.40 -13.88
CA PRO A 356 -17.30 4.37 -14.18
C PRO A 356 -17.72 3.29 -15.19
N LYS A 357 -18.95 2.78 -15.07
CA LYS A 357 -19.56 1.83 -16.02
C LYS A 357 -19.71 2.45 -17.41
N THR A 358 -20.04 3.73 -17.48
CA THR A 358 -20.08 4.51 -18.73
C THR A 358 -18.76 4.43 -19.52
N LEU A 359 -17.64 4.23 -18.82
CA LEU A 359 -16.30 4.08 -19.41
C LEU A 359 -15.78 2.63 -19.37
N ARG A 360 -16.71 1.66 -19.25
CA ARG A 360 -16.42 0.21 -19.19
C ARG A 360 -15.55 -0.21 -17.99
N GLY A 361 -15.64 0.51 -16.87
CA GLY A 361 -15.08 0.09 -15.58
C GLY A 361 -16.05 -0.75 -14.73
N ASN A 362 -15.60 -1.22 -13.55
CA ASN A 362 -16.45 -1.98 -12.63
C ASN A 362 -17.32 -1.07 -11.75
N ASN A 363 -16.82 0.12 -11.41
CA ASN A 363 -17.54 1.15 -10.67
C ASN A 363 -18.11 0.68 -9.32
N ARG A 364 -17.32 -0.05 -8.52
CA ARG A 364 -17.77 -0.62 -7.23
C ARG A 364 -16.90 -0.21 -6.04
N LEU A 365 -15.66 0.26 -6.30
CA LEU A 365 -14.82 0.81 -5.24
C LEU A 365 -15.42 2.12 -4.72
N ALA A 366 -15.52 2.23 -3.40
CA ALA A 366 -16.11 3.36 -2.71
C ALA A 366 -15.09 3.99 -1.77
N VAL A 367 -15.01 5.32 -1.77
CA VAL A 367 -14.26 6.08 -0.76
C VAL A 367 -15.23 6.52 0.33
N THR A 368 -14.86 6.36 1.60
CA THR A 368 -15.74 6.72 2.72
C THR A 368 -15.87 8.24 2.87
N GLN A 369 -17.01 8.71 3.40
CA GLN A 369 -17.16 10.13 3.74
C GLN A 369 -16.10 10.58 4.75
N LYS A 370 -15.67 9.68 5.64
CA LYS A 370 -14.60 9.93 6.60
C LYS A 370 -13.28 10.24 5.91
N GLN A 371 -12.89 9.46 4.90
CA GLN A 371 -11.69 9.75 4.11
C GLN A 371 -11.80 11.07 3.36
N VAL A 372 -12.97 11.35 2.77
CA VAL A 372 -13.24 12.64 2.09
C VAL A 372 -13.08 13.83 3.05
N ASN A 373 -13.53 13.67 4.30
CA ASN A 373 -13.45 14.70 5.33
C ASN A 373 -12.03 14.84 5.93
N ALA A 374 -11.16 13.84 5.76
CA ALA A 374 -9.79 13.90 6.24
C ALA A 374 -8.95 14.94 5.49
N TYR A 375 -9.19 15.10 4.18
CA TYR A 375 -8.52 16.11 3.35
C TYR A 375 -8.78 17.53 3.86
N ALA A 376 -7.74 18.35 3.88
CA ALA A 376 -7.83 19.75 4.25
C ALA A 376 -8.51 20.60 3.16
N MET A 377 -8.83 21.84 3.52
CA MET A 377 -9.02 22.92 2.56
C MET A 377 -7.66 23.28 1.92
N ASN A 378 -7.68 24.05 0.83
CA ASN A 378 -6.48 24.46 0.09
C ASN A 378 -5.57 25.41 0.87
N ASP A 379 -6.02 25.95 2.00
CA ASP A 379 -5.23 26.71 2.97
C ASP A 379 -4.71 25.86 4.14
N GLY A 380 -4.91 24.54 4.10
CA GLY A 380 -4.43 23.59 5.10
C GLY A 380 -5.32 23.43 6.34
N ARG A 381 -6.40 24.22 6.50
CA ARG A 381 -7.38 24.04 7.57
C ARG A 381 -8.21 22.78 7.35
N SER A 382 -8.64 22.14 8.43
CA SER A 382 -9.66 21.10 8.36
C SER A 382 -11.02 21.68 7.94
N ILE A 383 -11.91 20.82 7.43
CA ILE A 383 -13.27 21.25 7.08
C ILE A 383 -14.04 21.80 8.29
N THR A 384 -13.75 21.32 9.51
CA THR A 384 -14.39 21.81 10.74
C THR A 384 -13.93 23.23 11.08
N GLU A 385 -12.63 23.50 10.97
CA GLU A 385 -12.08 24.86 11.17
C GLU A 385 -12.62 25.83 10.11
N ALA A 386 -12.67 25.40 8.83
CA ALA A 386 -13.20 26.22 7.74
C ALA A 386 -14.71 26.42 7.77
N ALA A 387 -15.48 25.47 8.31
CA ALA A 387 -16.92 25.63 8.51
C ALA A 387 -17.23 26.75 9.52
N SER A 388 -16.38 26.93 10.54
CA SER A 388 -16.56 27.98 11.55
C SER A 388 -16.47 29.40 10.98
N THR A 389 -15.80 29.57 9.83
CA THR A 389 -15.67 30.83 9.10
C THR A 389 -16.49 30.88 7.81
N ASN A 390 -17.35 29.88 7.58
CA ASN A 390 -18.19 29.75 6.38
C ASN A 390 -17.40 29.60 5.06
N ASP A 391 -16.15 29.13 5.13
CA ASP A 391 -15.31 28.84 3.95
C ASP A 391 -15.53 27.41 3.41
N TYR A 392 -16.08 26.53 4.25
CA TYR A 392 -16.57 25.22 3.84
C TYR A 392 -18.09 25.24 3.74
N VAL A 393 -18.62 25.11 2.51
CA VAL A 393 -20.06 25.25 2.21
C VAL A 393 -20.59 23.94 1.65
N THR A 394 -21.66 23.39 2.24
CA THR A 394 -22.25 22.11 1.82
C THR A 394 -23.53 22.25 1.00
N GLU A 395 -24.06 23.46 0.89
CA GLU A 395 -25.28 23.76 0.15
C GLU A 395 -24.97 24.44 -1.19
N GLY A 396 -25.78 24.15 -2.20
CA GLY A 396 -25.64 24.74 -3.52
C GLY A 396 -24.66 24.00 -4.43
N PHE A 397 -24.58 24.50 -5.67
CA PHE A 397 -23.86 23.87 -6.77
C PHE A 397 -23.10 24.90 -7.59
N THR A 398 -21.99 24.48 -8.18
CA THR A 398 -21.22 25.27 -9.12
C THR A 398 -22.01 25.57 -10.40
N THR A 399 -21.77 26.75 -10.96
CA THR A 399 -22.35 27.18 -12.24
C THR A 399 -21.38 26.94 -13.39
N GLN A 400 -21.85 27.08 -14.63
CA GLN A 400 -20.96 27.00 -15.80
C GLN A 400 -19.89 28.09 -15.82
N ALA A 401 -20.22 29.29 -15.34
CA ALA A 401 -19.25 30.39 -15.23
C ALA A 401 -18.13 30.04 -14.25
N TYR A 402 -18.49 29.45 -13.09
CA TYR A 402 -17.52 29.00 -12.11
C TYR A 402 -16.59 27.91 -12.65
N ALA A 403 -17.15 26.93 -13.37
CA ALA A 403 -16.38 25.82 -13.94
C ALA A 403 -15.29 26.26 -14.93
N THR A 404 -15.52 27.35 -15.67
CA THR A 404 -14.52 27.92 -16.59
C THR A 404 -13.31 28.49 -15.85
N GLU A 405 -13.51 29.03 -14.65
CA GLU A 405 -12.45 29.61 -13.81
C GLU A 405 -11.80 28.57 -12.89
N ASN A 406 -12.51 27.49 -12.56
CA ASN A 406 -12.04 26.39 -11.72
C ASN A 406 -12.35 25.02 -12.36
N PRO A 407 -11.42 24.45 -13.15
CA PRO A 407 -11.64 23.18 -13.84
C PRO A 407 -11.72 21.99 -12.88
N PHE A 408 -11.32 22.15 -11.61
CA PHE A 408 -11.52 21.11 -10.60
C PHE A 408 -12.97 20.91 -10.23
N LEU A 409 -13.87 21.84 -10.52
CA LEU A 409 -15.29 21.73 -10.22
C LEU A 409 -16.12 22.11 -11.45
N PRO A 410 -16.44 21.13 -12.31
CA PRO A 410 -17.41 21.31 -13.39
C PRO A 410 -18.75 21.84 -12.88
N ALA A 411 -19.62 22.31 -13.79
CA ALA A 411 -20.95 22.77 -13.42
C ALA A 411 -21.77 21.67 -12.74
N LYS A 412 -22.72 22.07 -11.87
CA LYS A 412 -23.61 21.17 -11.11
C LYS A 412 -22.90 20.26 -10.11
N VAL A 413 -21.69 20.62 -9.67
CA VAL A 413 -20.99 19.95 -8.58
C VAL A 413 -21.29 20.66 -7.25
N ASN A 414 -21.53 19.90 -6.19
CA ASN A 414 -21.83 20.48 -4.87
C ASN A 414 -20.61 21.25 -4.31
N LEU A 415 -20.88 22.38 -3.66
CA LEU A 415 -19.84 23.27 -3.13
C LEU A 415 -18.96 22.65 -2.02
N MET A 416 -19.36 21.51 -1.42
CA MET A 416 -18.57 20.81 -0.40
C MET A 416 -17.23 20.29 -0.91
N TYR A 417 -17.06 20.19 -2.23
CA TYR A 417 -15.83 19.79 -2.87
C TYR A 417 -14.97 20.98 -3.32
N ASN A 418 -15.41 22.21 -3.02
CA ASN A 418 -14.70 23.42 -3.38
C ASN A 418 -13.51 23.69 -2.46
N ASN A 419 -12.48 24.33 -3.01
CA ASN A 419 -11.29 24.80 -2.31
C ASN A 419 -10.65 23.73 -1.40
N ARG A 420 -10.67 22.47 -1.82
CA ARG A 420 -9.96 21.36 -1.14
C ARG A 420 -8.49 21.35 -1.53
N GLU A 421 -7.65 20.69 -0.74
CA GLU A 421 -6.23 20.55 -1.07
C GLU A 421 -6.00 19.79 -2.40
N PRO A 422 -4.90 20.06 -3.14
CA PRO A 422 -4.63 19.43 -4.43
C PRO A 422 -4.68 17.89 -4.44
N ARG A 423 -4.24 17.23 -3.35
CA ARG A 423 -4.28 15.77 -3.22
C ARG A 423 -5.71 15.20 -3.21
N PHE A 424 -6.70 15.99 -2.78
CA PHE A 424 -8.11 15.61 -2.86
C PHE A 424 -8.53 15.41 -4.31
N TYR A 425 -8.25 16.38 -5.18
CA TYR A 425 -8.63 16.29 -6.61
C TYR A 425 -7.80 15.25 -7.38
N ALA A 426 -6.58 14.96 -6.94
CA ALA A 426 -5.79 13.86 -7.50
C ALA A 426 -6.34 12.48 -7.11
N SER A 427 -6.88 12.35 -5.89
CA SER A 427 -7.18 11.03 -5.31
C SER A 427 -8.66 10.68 -5.30
N ILE A 428 -9.56 11.65 -5.24
CA ILE A 428 -10.99 11.45 -5.02
C ILE A 428 -11.78 11.82 -6.27
N ALA A 429 -12.55 10.87 -6.79
CA ALA A 429 -13.60 11.12 -7.78
C ALA A 429 -14.93 11.28 -7.03
N TYR A 430 -15.24 12.53 -6.69
CA TYR A 430 -16.51 12.91 -6.09
C TYR A 430 -17.65 12.92 -7.13
N ASN A 431 -18.90 12.97 -6.67
CA ASN A 431 -20.07 12.98 -7.55
C ASN A 431 -20.09 14.22 -8.47
N GLY A 432 -20.05 14.01 -9.79
CA GLY A 432 -19.91 15.05 -10.80
C GLY A 432 -18.47 15.28 -11.28
N SER A 433 -17.52 14.42 -10.91
CA SER A 433 -16.15 14.46 -11.44
C SER A 433 -16.11 14.12 -12.93
N VAL A 434 -15.21 14.76 -13.67
CA VAL A 434 -14.92 14.44 -15.07
C VAL A 434 -13.92 13.29 -15.15
N TRP A 435 -14.11 12.40 -16.11
CA TRP A 435 -13.20 11.34 -16.51
C TRP A 435 -12.83 11.54 -17.98
N GLU A 436 -11.57 11.90 -18.21
CA GLU A 436 -11.06 12.44 -19.47
C GLU A 436 -11.04 11.40 -20.60
N ALA A 437 -10.53 10.20 -20.31
CA ALA A 437 -10.41 9.04 -21.20
C ALA A 437 -9.92 9.43 -22.61
N SER A 438 -8.91 10.31 -22.68
CA SER A 438 -8.55 11.06 -23.88
C SER A 438 -8.07 10.17 -25.02
N SER A 439 -7.59 8.95 -24.73
CA SER A 439 -7.22 7.98 -25.76
C SER A 439 -8.42 7.27 -26.42
N ALA A 440 -9.64 7.45 -25.92
CA ALA A 440 -10.82 6.83 -26.51
C ALA A 440 -10.98 7.29 -27.97
N SER A 441 -11.24 6.36 -28.88
CA SER A 441 -11.39 6.72 -30.30
C SER A 441 -12.66 7.55 -30.55
N GLU A 442 -13.77 7.16 -29.92
CA GLU A 442 -15.05 7.86 -30.03
C GLU A 442 -15.12 9.05 -29.06
N SER A 443 -15.57 10.21 -29.54
CA SER A 443 -15.72 11.42 -28.73
C SER A 443 -16.71 11.26 -27.58
N ASP A 444 -17.68 10.36 -27.72
CA ASP A 444 -18.78 10.19 -26.76
C ASP A 444 -18.34 9.57 -25.43
N TYR A 445 -17.10 9.06 -25.36
CA TYR A 445 -16.47 8.55 -24.14
C TYR A 445 -15.41 9.49 -23.58
N ARG A 446 -15.08 10.60 -24.25
CA ARG A 446 -14.09 11.57 -23.75
C ARG A 446 -14.75 12.60 -22.84
N ASP A 447 -14.00 13.07 -21.85
CA ASP A 447 -14.35 14.17 -20.93
C ASP A 447 -15.72 14.00 -20.27
N LYS A 448 -16.03 12.78 -19.82
CA LYS A 448 -17.35 12.46 -19.26
C LYS A 448 -17.47 12.92 -17.82
N GLN A 449 -18.39 13.85 -17.58
CA GLN A 449 -18.85 14.16 -16.23
C GLN A 449 -19.79 13.06 -15.74
N ILE A 450 -19.46 12.43 -14.60
CA ILE A 450 -20.18 11.27 -14.09
C ILE A 450 -20.92 11.59 -12.80
N PHE A 451 -22.20 11.22 -12.76
CA PHE A 451 -23.05 11.34 -11.59
C PHE A 451 -23.58 9.97 -11.16
N TYR A 452 -23.58 9.73 -9.86
CA TYR A 452 -23.97 8.50 -9.16
C TYR A 452 -25.42 8.52 -8.65
N TYR A 453 -26.25 9.42 -9.18
CA TYR A 453 -27.68 9.50 -8.83
C TYR A 453 -28.41 8.21 -9.21
N ARG A 454 -29.40 7.83 -8.39
CA ARG A 454 -30.21 6.63 -8.61
C ARG A 454 -30.89 6.67 -9.97
N GLY A 455 -30.73 5.59 -10.74
CA GLY A 455 -31.33 5.42 -12.06
C GLY A 455 -30.41 5.84 -13.21
N LEU A 456 -29.34 6.60 -12.96
CA LEU A 456 -28.30 6.86 -13.96
C LEU A 456 -27.35 5.66 -14.11
N ASN A 457 -26.72 5.52 -15.28
CA ASN A 457 -25.91 4.34 -15.63
C ASN A 457 -24.84 3.96 -14.59
N ASP A 458 -24.23 4.97 -13.97
CA ASP A 458 -23.17 4.78 -12.97
C ASP A 458 -23.69 4.77 -11.52
N GLY A 459 -24.96 5.15 -11.28
CA GLY A 459 -25.60 5.14 -9.97
C GLY A 459 -26.31 3.83 -9.65
N LYS A 460 -27.00 3.79 -8.49
CA LYS A 460 -27.76 2.62 -8.04
C LYS A 460 -28.91 2.28 -9.01
N GLN A 461 -29.04 1.01 -9.37
CA GLN A 461 -30.02 0.51 -10.33
C GLN A 461 -31.04 -0.43 -9.66
N GLY A 462 -32.29 0.02 -9.51
CA GLY A 462 -33.31 -0.76 -8.81
C GLY A 462 -32.91 -1.09 -7.37
N PHE A 463 -32.77 -2.37 -7.05
CA PHE A 463 -32.24 -2.89 -5.78
C PHE A 463 -30.75 -3.27 -5.85
N LYS A 464 -30.13 -3.23 -7.03
CA LYS A 464 -28.73 -3.61 -7.23
C LYS A 464 -27.80 -2.48 -6.80
N GLU A 465 -26.89 -2.80 -5.89
CA GLU A 465 -25.88 -1.89 -5.36
C GLU A 465 -24.53 -2.05 -6.09
N GLU A 466 -24.59 -2.16 -7.42
CA GLU A 466 -23.42 -2.24 -8.30
C GLU A 466 -22.95 -0.82 -8.71
N CYS A 467 -22.65 0.00 -7.71
CA CYS A 467 -22.13 1.35 -7.83
C CYS A 467 -21.23 1.63 -6.60
N PRO A 468 -20.47 2.74 -6.54
CA PRO A 468 -19.80 3.13 -5.30
C PRO A 468 -20.86 3.37 -4.21
N LEU A 469 -20.88 2.56 -3.15
CA LEU A 469 -21.95 2.60 -2.14
C LEU A 469 -22.03 3.94 -1.41
N THR A 470 -20.93 4.69 -1.38
CA THR A 470 -20.84 6.01 -0.77
C THR A 470 -21.13 7.13 -1.76
N GLY A 471 -21.40 6.83 -3.04
CA GLY A 471 -21.54 7.82 -4.11
C GLY A 471 -20.27 8.59 -4.44
N ILE A 472 -19.11 8.09 -3.99
CA ILE A 472 -17.77 8.68 -4.15
C ILE A 472 -16.79 7.54 -4.42
N THR A 473 -15.89 7.70 -5.39
CA THR A 473 -14.90 6.67 -5.76
C THR A 473 -13.47 7.24 -5.77
N LEU A 474 -12.50 6.36 -5.99
CA LEU A 474 -11.07 6.68 -6.03
C LEU A 474 -10.65 7.12 -7.46
N LYS A 475 -9.80 8.14 -7.57
CA LYS A 475 -9.18 8.60 -8.84
C LYS A 475 -7.64 8.55 -8.83
N LYS A 476 -7.01 8.23 -7.69
CA LYS A 476 -5.54 8.27 -7.49
C LYS A 476 -4.73 7.54 -8.57
N PHE A 477 -5.23 6.40 -9.03
CA PHE A 477 -4.55 5.54 -10.01
C PHE A 477 -5.06 5.71 -11.43
N TYR A 478 -5.76 6.80 -11.73
CA TYR A 478 -6.33 7.04 -13.05
C TYR A 478 -5.46 8.01 -13.86
N ASN A 479 -5.05 7.58 -15.06
CA ASN A 479 -4.45 8.47 -16.04
C ASN A 479 -5.53 9.10 -16.93
N SER A 480 -5.36 10.36 -17.31
CA SER A 480 -6.31 11.03 -18.24
C SER A 480 -6.41 10.34 -19.59
N GLU A 481 -5.36 9.61 -20.01
CA GLU A 481 -5.36 8.82 -21.24
C GLU A 481 -6.00 7.43 -21.08
N ASP A 482 -6.24 6.97 -19.84
CA ASP A 482 -6.79 5.62 -19.63
C ASP A 482 -8.20 5.51 -20.23
N SER A 483 -8.33 4.63 -21.24
CA SER A 483 -9.60 4.24 -21.81
C SER A 483 -9.68 2.73 -22.04
N ARG A 484 -10.81 2.15 -21.65
CA ARG A 484 -11.17 0.74 -21.88
C ARG A 484 -12.16 0.56 -23.02
N THR A 485 -12.52 1.65 -23.69
CA THR A 485 -13.43 1.63 -24.84
C THR A 485 -12.69 1.16 -26.07
N GLU A 486 -13.43 0.89 -27.15
CA GLU A 486 -12.83 0.46 -28.41
C GLU A 486 -11.80 1.49 -28.90
N GLY A 487 -10.62 0.99 -29.31
CA GLY A 487 -9.48 1.80 -29.74
C GLY A 487 -8.77 2.62 -28.64
N GLY A 488 -9.19 2.50 -27.38
CA GLY A 488 -8.50 3.09 -26.22
C GLY A 488 -7.32 2.25 -25.72
N TYR A 489 -6.46 2.84 -24.88
CA TYR A 489 -5.38 2.12 -24.22
C TYR A 489 -5.27 2.51 -22.74
N LEU A 490 -4.52 1.72 -21.97
CA LEU A 490 -4.22 2.00 -20.57
C LEU A 490 -2.74 2.34 -20.43
N VAL A 491 -2.44 3.40 -19.69
CA VAL A 491 -1.07 3.75 -19.33
C VAL A 491 -0.56 2.77 -18.29
N ASP A 492 0.63 2.22 -18.49
CA ASP A 492 1.27 1.35 -17.50
C ASP A 492 1.75 2.16 -16.29
N LYS A 493 1.49 1.62 -15.11
CA LYS A 493 1.73 2.30 -13.83
C LYS A 493 2.69 1.46 -13.00
N THR A 494 3.58 2.12 -12.28
CA THR A 494 4.54 1.46 -11.38
C THR A 494 3.94 1.42 -9.98
N GLU A 495 4.08 0.29 -9.28
CA GLU A 495 3.70 0.20 -7.88
C GLU A 495 4.79 0.82 -6.98
N MET A 496 4.39 1.57 -5.96
CA MET A 496 5.30 2.10 -4.94
C MET A 496 5.22 1.24 -3.68
N THR A 497 5.90 0.11 -3.68
CA THR A 497 5.95 -0.77 -2.50
C THR A 497 6.67 -0.09 -1.33
N ILE A 498 7.70 0.71 -1.60
CA ILE A 498 8.33 1.63 -0.65
C ILE A 498 8.65 2.92 -1.39
N ARG A 499 8.27 4.08 -0.83
CA ARG A 499 8.60 5.40 -1.39
C ARG A 499 9.09 6.39 -0.35
N TYR A 500 9.79 7.42 -0.79
CA TYR A 500 10.46 8.36 0.09
C TYR A 500 9.50 9.14 1.00
N GLY A 501 8.29 9.49 0.54
CA GLY A 501 7.28 10.12 1.39
C GLY A 501 6.88 9.29 2.61
N GLU A 502 6.87 7.96 2.51
CA GLU A 502 6.65 7.08 3.66
C GLU A 502 7.78 7.20 4.69
N ILE A 503 9.04 7.22 4.24
CA ILE A 503 10.22 7.30 5.10
C ILE A 503 10.24 8.60 5.91
N LEU A 504 9.88 9.72 5.27
CA LEU A 504 9.76 11.01 5.96
C LEU A 504 8.69 10.96 7.06
N LEU A 505 7.54 10.33 6.79
CA LEU A 505 6.48 10.16 7.79
C LEU A 505 6.92 9.23 8.94
N ILE A 506 7.63 8.14 8.64
CA ILE A 506 8.20 7.23 9.66
C ILE A 506 9.15 7.99 10.57
N TYR A 507 10.04 8.81 9.99
CA TYR A 507 11.02 9.57 10.76
C TYR A 507 10.35 10.59 11.68
N ALA A 508 9.41 11.37 11.15
CA ALA A 508 8.66 12.34 11.94
C ALA A 508 7.83 11.69 13.06
N GLU A 509 7.22 10.52 12.79
CA GLU A 509 6.50 9.75 13.79
C GLU A 509 7.43 9.29 14.91
N ALA A 510 8.52 8.62 14.55
CA ALA A 510 9.40 8.03 15.52
C ALA A 510 10.08 9.07 16.42
N LEU A 511 10.43 10.23 15.87
CA LEU A 511 10.97 11.34 16.67
C LEU A 511 9.94 11.96 17.62
N ASN A 512 8.67 12.04 17.23
CA ASN A 512 7.64 12.64 18.06
C ASN A 512 7.37 11.84 19.33
N GLU A 513 7.51 10.51 19.26
CA GLU A 513 7.24 9.58 20.36
C GLU A 513 8.40 9.48 21.37
N LEU A 514 9.52 10.17 21.15
CA LEU A 514 10.62 10.24 22.10
C LEU A 514 10.39 11.31 23.16
N THR A 515 10.82 11.05 24.38
CA THR A 515 10.79 12.00 25.48
C THR A 515 11.74 13.18 25.20
N SER A 516 11.24 14.40 25.38
CA SER A 516 12.04 15.61 25.16
C SER A 516 13.25 15.66 26.10
N GLY A 517 14.43 15.92 25.54
CA GLY A 517 15.71 15.99 26.27
C GLY A 517 16.40 14.64 26.46
N GLN A 518 15.75 13.52 26.14
CA GLN A 518 16.38 12.21 26.19
C GLN A 518 17.17 11.92 24.90
N VAL A 519 18.41 11.46 25.06
CA VAL A 519 19.30 11.06 23.96
C VAL A 519 19.52 9.55 24.00
N TYR A 520 19.48 8.92 22.84
CA TYR A 520 19.78 7.51 22.63
C TYR A 520 20.99 7.39 21.73
N HIS A 521 21.95 6.56 22.16
CA HIS A 521 23.12 6.20 21.38
C HIS A 521 22.89 4.84 20.74
N LEU A 522 22.90 4.80 19.41
CA LEU A 522 22.64 3.60 18.62
C LEU A 522 23.76 3.42 17.59
N THR A 523 23.77 2.26 16.93
CA THR A 523 24.66 2.00 15.79
C THR A 523 23.86 1.95 14.50
N THR A 524 24.33 2.63 13.46
CA THR A 524 23.76 2.55 12.11
C THR A 524 23.99 1.16 11.50
N TYR A 525 23.35 0.91 10.35
CA TYR A 525 23.63 -0.32 9.59
C TYR A 525 25.11 -0.44 9.15
N THR A 526 25.91 0.63 9.14
CA THR A 526 27.35 0.55 8.83
C THR A 526 28.22 0.35 10.07
N GLY A 527 27.64 0.29 11.27
CA GLY A 527 28.36 0.19 12.54
C GLY A 527 28.90 1.53 13.04
N ALA A 528 28.45 2.66 12.48
CA ALA A 528 28.80 3.98 12.99
C ALA A 528 27.87 4.39 14.13
N ASP A 529 28.37 5.15 15.10
CA ASP A 529 27.56 5.69 16.18
C ASP A 529 26.60 6.77 15.66
N VAL A 530 25.36 6.75 16.15
CA VAL A 530 24.35 7.76 15.85
C VAL A 530 23.58 8.15 17.12
N GLU A 531 23.41 9.44 17.29
CA GLU A 531 22.56 10.01 18.35
C GLU A 531 21.16 10.29 17.80
N ILE A 532 20.17 9.83 18.54
CA ILE A 532 18.75 10.05 18.27
C ILE A 532 18.11 10.70 19.50
N GLN A 533 17.36 11.76 19.27
CA GLN A 533 16.56 12.46 20.27
C GLN A 533 15.38 13.12 19.60
N ARG A 534 14.31 13.42 20.35
CA ARG A 534 13.21 14.24 19.83
C ARG A 534 13.75 15.58 19.34
N ASN A 535 13.57 15.88 18.06
CA ASN A 535 14.05 17.11 17.44
C ASN A 535 12.98 17.70 16.51
N VAL A 536 12.53 18.91 16.86
CA VAL A 536 11.47 19.62 16.12
C VAL A 536 11.91 20.01 14.72
N ASP A 537 13.17 20.41 14.52
CA ASP A 537 13.67 20.81 13.20
C ASP A 537 13.76 19.61 12.25
N GLU A 538 14.12 18.43 12.76
CA GLU A 538 14.15 17.17 11.99
C GLU A 538 12.72 16.68 11.67
N MET A 539 11.79 16.79 12.63
CA MET A 539 10.36 16.52 12.39
C MET A 539 9.80 17.48 11.32
N ARG A 540 10.15 18.77 11.41
CA ARG A 540 9.77 19.80 10.43
C ARG A 540 10.40 19.54 9.08
N TYR A 541 11.67 19.16 9.02
CA TYR A 541 12.37 18.80 7.79
C TYR A 541 11.56 17.78 6.98
N ALA A 542 11.06 16.75 7.64
CA ALA A 542 10.27 15.69 7.01
C ALA A 542 8.88 16.16 6.58
N ILE A 543 8.09 16.72 7.50
CA ILE A 543 6.69 17.06 7.24
C ILE A 543 6.54 18.25 6.30
N LYS A 544 7.37 19.29 6.45
CA LYS A 544 7.30 20.48 5.61
C LYS A 544 7.44 20.11 4.13
N ARG A 545 8.35 19.19 3.78
CA ARG A 545 8.55 18.73 2.40
C ARG A 545 7.28 18.12 1.81
N ILE A 546 6.61 17.24 2.55
CA ILE A 546 5.36 16.62 2.12
C ILE A 546 4.28 17.68 1.90
N ARG A 547 4.14 18.60 2.87
CA ARG A 547 3.10 19.64 2.85
C ARG A 547 3.35 20.71 1.77
N MET A 548 4.61 21.14 1.57
CA MET A 548 4.97 22.05 0.49
C MET A 548 4.75 21.41 -0.89
N ARG A 549 5.13 20.13 -1.06
CA ARG A 549 4.81 19.38 -2.29
C ARG A 549 3.31 19.33 -2.54
N ALA A 550 2.53 19.14 -1.49
CA ALA A 550 1.07 19.09 -1.54
C ALA A 550 0.38 20.47 -1.65
N GLY A 551 1.14 21.57 -1.54
CA GLY A 551 0.60 22.92 -1.65
C GLY A 551 -0.27 23.34 -0.47
N VAL A 552 0.05 22.87 0.74
CA VAL A 552 -0.62 23.25 1.99
C VAL A 552 0.39 23.79 3.01
N PRO A 553 0.05 24.82 3.81
CA PRO A 553 0.95 25.41 4.81
C PRO A 553 1.54 24.40 5.79
N ASP A 554 2.77 24.61 6.25
CA ASP A 554 3.38 23.77 7.28
C ASP A 554 2.68 23.93 8.64
N TYR A 555 2.95 23.02 9.58
CA TYR A 555 2.41 23.14 10.95
C TYR A 555 3.12 24.23 11.75
N THR A 556 2.40 24.80 12.73
CA THR A 556 2.91 25.83 13.62
C THR A 556 3.89 25.25 14.65
N ASP A 557 4.71 26.13 15.24
CA ASP A 557 5.59 25.75 16.35
C ASP A 557 4.81 25.18 17.53
N GLU A 558 3.60 25.68 17.79
CA GLU A 558 2.72 25.15 18.84
C GLU A 558 2.39 23.67 18.60
N THR A 559 2.00 23.32 17.37
CA THR A 559 1.75 21.92 17.00
C THR A 559 3.00 21.08 17.14
N TYR A 560 4.15 21.51 16.60
CA TYR A 560 5.39 20.73 16.70
C TYR A 560 5.90 20.55 18.14
N ASN A 561 5.68 21.53 19.02
CA ASN A 561 6.08 21.46 20.42
C ASN A 561 5.11 20.64 21.28
N ASN A 562 3.92 20.32 20.79
CA ASN A 562 2.94 19.50 21.48
C ASN A 562 2.87 18.08 20.87
N PRO A 563 3.46 17.05 21.51
CA PRO A 563 3.50 15.71 20.94
C PRO A 563 2.13 15.10 20.65
N ASN A 564 1.11 15.45 21.44
CA ASN A 564 -0.25 14.92 21.27
C ASN A 564 -0.96 15.57 20.07
N ASP A 565 -0.86 16.89 19.92
CA ASP A 565 -1.42 17.59 18.76
C ASP A 565 -0.72 17.16 17.47
N PHE A 566 0.62 17.16 17.47
CA PHE A 566 1.40 16.70 16.32
C PHE A 566 1.04 15.26 15.94
N ARG A 567 0.89 14.35 16.90
CA ARG A 567 0.48 12.96 16.62
C ARG A 567 -0.83 12.90 15.85
N VAL A 568 -1.85 13.66 16.24
CA VAL A 568 -3.15 13.70 15.54
C VAL A 568 -2.98 14.22 14.11
N LYS A 569 -2.24 15.32 13.94
CA LYS A 569 -1.98 15.91 12.61
C LYS A 569 -1.15 14.97 11.73
N LEU A 570 -0.15 14.29 12.29
CA LEU A 570 0.69 13.31 11.62
C LEU A 570 -0.10 12.08 11.16
N LYS A 571 -0.95 11.51 12.03
CA LYS A 571 -1.82 10.38 11.65
C LYS A 571 -2.73 10.75 10.47
N ARG A 572 -3.26 11.98 10.45
CA ARG A 572 -4.05 12.50 9.33
C ARG A 572 -3.22 12.72 8.06
N GLU A 573 -2.03 13.31 8.18
CA GLU A 573 -1.11 13.48 7.05
C GLU A 573 -0.76 12.13 6.41
N ARG A 574 -0.50 11.11 7.24
CA ARG A 574 -0.22 9.75 6.82
C ARG A 574 -1.43 9.11 6.10
N GLN A 575 -2.64 9.30 6.62
CA GLN A 575 -3.89 8.85 6.00
C GLN A 575 -4.14 9.47 4.62
N ILE A 576 -3.80 10.75 4.43
CA ILE A 576 -3.99 11.45 3.15
C ILE A 576 -2.89 11.06 2.16
N GLU A 577 -1.64 11.15 2.60
CA GLU A 577 -0.47 10.96 1.75
C GLU A 577 -0.43 9.53 1.20
N LEU A 578 -0.68 8.52 2.05
CA LEU A 578 -0.59 7.10 1.74
C LEU A 578 -1.95 6.43 1.42
N LEU A 579 -3.00 7.20 1.06
CA LEU A 579 -4.31 6.63 0.73
C LEU A 579 -4.21 5.55 -0.36
N GLY A 580 -4.73 4.36 -0.09
CA GLY A 580 -4.74 3.24 -1.04
C GLY A 580 -3.34 2.77 -1.43
N GLU A 581 -2.36 2.87 -0.52
CA GLU A 581 -1.01 2.35 -0.72
C GLU A 581 -0.65 1.31 0.35
N ASN A 582 -0.16 0.14 -0.07
CA ASN A 582 0.34 -0.98 0.73
C ASN A 582 -0.59 -1.41 1.89
N SER A 583 -1.89 -1.13 1.80
CA SER A 583 -2.87 -1.31 2.89
C SER A 583 -2.43 -0.61 4.19
N MET A 584 -1.71 0.51 4.06
CA MET A 584 -1.12 1.23 5.18
C MET A 584 -2.17 1.61 6.21
N ARG A 585 -3.35 2.09 5.78
CA ARG A 585 -4.42 2.49 6.70
C ARG A 585 -4.89 1.34 7.60
N TYR A 586 -5.10 0.15 7.03
CA TYR A 586 -5.51 -1.05 7.75
C TYR A 586 -4.55 -1.40 8.89
N PHE A 587 -3.24 -1.31 8.61
CA PHE A 587 -2.19 -1.64 9.56
C PHE A 587 -1.86 -0.50 10.52
N ASP A 588 -1.92 0.75 10.07
CA ASP A 588 -1.70 1.94 10.87
C ASP A 588 -2.73 2.01 12.01
N LEU A 589 -4.01 1.77 11.70
CA LEU A 589 -5.06 1.69 12.73
C LEU A 589 -4.82 0.57 13.75
N ARG A 590 -4.29 -0.58 13.31
CA ARG A 590 -3.99 -1.71 14.20
C ARG A 590 -2.79 -1.41 15.09
N ARG A 591 -1.67 -0.97 14.51
CA ARG A 591 -0.43 -0.72 15.26
C ARG A 591 -0.59 0.43 16.26
N TRP A 592 -1.41 1.44 15.94
CA TRP A 592 -1.76 2.52 16.87
C TRP A 592 -2.81 2.14 17.91
N LYS A 593 -3.44 0.97 17.76
CA LYS A 593 -4.63 0.54 18.52
C LYS A 593 -5.88 1.41 18.31
N ASP A 594 -5.94 2.22 17.27
CA ASP A 594 -7.12 3.03 16.93
C ASP A 594 -8.24 2.21 16.28
N ALA A 595 -7.95 1.00 15.77
CA ALA A 595 -8.92 0.16 15.05
C ALA A 595 -10.23 -0.12 15.83
N MET A 596 -10.16 -0.36 17.14
CA MET A 596 -11.36 -0.55 18.00
C MET A 596 -12.32 0.65 17.95
N THR A 597 -11.81 1.86 17.75
CA THR A 597 -12.62 3.07 17.65
C THR A 597 -12.99 3.36 16.20
N GLU A 598 -12.03 3.29 15.30
CA GLU A 598 -12.18 3.79 13.93
C GLU A 598 -12.88 2.80 12.99
N GLU A 599 -12.67 1.50 13.15
CA GLU A 599 -13.30 0.46 12.32
C GLU A 599 -14.74 0.15 12.76
N ASN A 600 -15.08 0.39 14.03
CA ASN A 600 -16.44 0.22 14.56
C ASN A 600 -17.38 1.40 14.26
N GLN A 601 -16.88 2.46 13.60
CA GLN A 601 -17.74 3.55 13.14
C GLN A 601 -18.63 3.08 11.99
N LEU A 602 -19.86 3.58 11.98
CA LEU A 602 -20.80 3.31 10.89
C LEU A 602 -20.26 3.89 9.57
N LEU A 603 -20.23 3.06 8.52
CA LEU A 603 -19.84 3.49 7.19
C LEU A 603 -20.81 4.58 6.68
N GLN A 604 -20.26 5.72 6.27
CA GLN A 604 -21.03 6.87 5.76
C GLN A 604 -20.59 7.27 4.36
N GLY A 605 -21.55 7.82 3.60
CA GLY A 605 -21.36 8.38 2.26
C GLY A 605 -22.52 9.29 1.86
N CYS A 606 -22.59 9.61 0.57
CA CYS A 606 -23.75 10.22 -0.06
C CYS A 606 -24.96 9.27 -0.07
N ASN A 607 -26.17 9.83 -0.18
CA ASN A 607 -27.40 9.07 -0.30
C ASN A 607 -27.64 8.59 -1.75
N ILE A 608 -27.13 7.41 -2.08
CA ILE A 608 -27.27 6.79 -3.42
C ILE A 608 -28.71 6.41 -3.82
N ASN A 609 -29.69 6.64 -2.96
CA ASN A 609 -31.11 6.39 -3.27
C ASN A 609 -31.82 7.61 -3.87
N ILE A 610 -31.13 8.75 -3.98
CA ILE A 610 -31.66 9.99 -4.56
C ILE A 610 -31.45 9.99 -6.08
N SER A 611 -32.54 10.19 -6.83
CA SER A 611 -32.52 10.32 -8.29
C SER A 611 -32.14 11.73 -8.74
N ASP A 612 -31.82 11.88 -10.03
CA ASP A 612 -31.49 13.15 -10.67
C ASP A 612 -32.75 14.02 -10.88
N ASP A 613 -33.30 14.51 -9.76
CA ASP A 613 -34.45 15.44 -9.70
C ASP A 613 -33.96 16.76 -9.11
N GLU A 614 -34.09 17.86 -9.87
CA GLU A 614 -33.63 19.19 -9.47
C GLU A 614 -34.10 19.62 -8.07
N LYS A 615 -35.28 19.17 -7.63
CA LYS A 615 -35.83 19.52 -6.31
C LYS A 615 -35.20 18.74 -5.16
N ARG A 616 -34.60 17.58 -5.44
CA ARG A 616 -34.15 16.61 -4.43
C ARG A 616 -32.68 16.24 -4.55
N VAL A 617 -32.00 16.61 -5.63
CA VAL A 617 -30.61 16.25 -5.90
C VAL A 617 -29.66 16.71 -4.79
N ALA A 618 -29.97 17.81 -4.10
CA ALA A 618 -29.24 18.24 -2.91
C ALA A 618 -29.26 17.20 -1.77
N ASP A 619 -30.32 16.41 -1.64
CA ASP A 619 -30.42 15.34 -0.63
C ASP A 619 -29.40 14.21 -0.86
N PHE A 620 -28.88 14.06 -2.09
CA PHE A 620 -27.82 13.08 -2.37
C PHE A 620 -26.58 13.35 -1.53
N TYR A 621 -26.26 14.62 -1.29
CA TYR A 621 -25.03 15.03 -0.62
C TYR A 621 -25.13 15.04 0.91
N LYS A 622 -26.31 14.71 1.46
CA LYS A 622 -26.49 14.61 2.91
C LYS A 622 -25.78 13.34 3.43
N PRO A 623 -24.87 13.47 4.42
CA PRO A 623 -24.20 12.31 5.02
C PRO A 623 -25.21 11.26 5.46
N THR A 624 -25.08 10.06 4.90
CA THR A 624 -26.02 8.95 5.09
C THR A 624 -25.26 7.70 5.49
N ILE A 625 -25.78 7.00 6.49
CA ILE A 625 -25.25 5.70 6.92
C ILE A 625 -25.57 4.64 5.85
N ILE A 626 -24.56 3.89 5.44
CA ILE A 626 -24.70 2.79 4.49
C ILE A 626 -25.09 1.52 5.25
N THR A 627 -26.39 1.32 5.45
CA THR A 627 -26.92 0.25 6.30
C THR A 627 -26.74 -1.17 5.76
N SER A 628 -26.30 -1.33 4.51
CA SER A 628 -26.01 -2.65 3.91
C SER A 628 -24.65 -3.23 4.29
N VAL A 629 -23.84 -2.47 5.04
CA VAL A 629 -22.50 -2.85 5.50
C VAL A 629 -22.44 -2.76 7.02
N HIS A 630 -22.20 -3.87 7.70
CA HIS A 630 -22.12 -3.94 9.16
C HIS A 630 -20.67 -4.01 9.61
N LYS A 631 -20.00 -2.86 9.77
CA LYS A 631 -18.60 -2.86 10.23
C LYS A 631 -18.51 -3.40 11.66
N VAL A 632 -17.62 -4.37 11.87
CA VAL A 632 -17.30 -4.95 13.18
C VAL A 632 -15.79 -5.04 13.33
N PHE A 633 -15.28 -4.58 14.47
CA PHE A 633 -13.92 -4.83 14.89
C PHE A 633 -13.87 -5.20 16.37
N GLU A 634 -13.29 -6.35 16.67
CA GLU A 634 -13.18 -6.91 18.02
C GLU A 634 -11.71 -7.05 18.42
N GLN A 635 -11.44 -7.19 19.72
CA GLN A 635 -10.07 -7.30 20.25
C GLN A 635 -9.25 -8.41 19.56
N ARG A 636 -9.87 -9.56 19.28
CA ARG A 636 -9.19 -10.67 18.58
C ARG A 636 -8.72 -10.31 17.17
N MET A 637 -9.33 -9.32 16.51
CA MET A 637 -9.06 -8.93 15.12
C MET A 637 -7.82 -8.06 14.95
N TYR A 638 -7.11 -7.72 16.03
CA TYR A 638 -5.77 -7.13 15.95
C TYR A 638 -4.75 -8.10 15.34
N LEU A 639 -4.89 -9.40 15.59
CA LEU A 639 -4.06 -10.45 15.03
C LEU A 639 -4.93 -11.51 14.36
N TRP A 640 -4.52 -11.99 13.20
CA TRP A 640 -5.32 -12.97 12.47
C TRP A 640 -5.29 -14.35 13.11
N PRO A 641 -6.35 -15.16 12.94
CA PRO A 641 -6.33 -16.55 13.34
C PRO A 641 -5.32 -17.33 12.49
N PHE A 642 -4.51 -18.17 13.12
CA PHE A 642 -3.80 -19.21 12.39
C PHE A 642 -4.80 -20.25 11.87
N PRO A 643 -4.64 -20.75 10.64
CA PRO A 643 -5.54 -21.77 10.11
C PRO A 643 -5.49 -23.07 10.93
N THR A 644 -6.65 -23.68 11.20
CA THR A 644 -6.74 -24.92 12.00
C THR A 644 -5.92 -26.07 11.42
N TYR A 645 -5.79 -26.15 10.09
CA TYR A 645 -4.98 -27.19 9.46
C TYR A 645 -3.48 -27.04 9.76
N GLU A 646 -3.00 -25.81 10.00
CA GLU A 646 -1.60 -25.58 10.31
C GLU A 646 -1.31 -25.89 11.78
N LEU A 647 -2.23 -25.55 12.68
CA LEU A 647 -2.19 -25.96 14.09
C LEU A 647 -2.17 -27.48 14.26
N LYS A 648 -2.78 -28.24 13.34
CA LYS A 648 -2.73 -29.71 13.32
C LYS A 648 -1.40 -30.26 12.83
N ARG A 649 -0.63 -29.49 12.04
CA ARG A 649 0.67 -29.89 11.49
C ARG A 649 1.83 -29.56 12.42
N ASN A 650 1.76 -28.39 13.04
CA ASN A 650 2.74 -27.95 14.03
C ASN A 650 2.11 -28.01 15.43
N VAL A 651 2.35 -29.11 16.14
CA VAL A 651 1.75 -29.36 17.47
C VAL A 651 2.23 -28.40 18.55
N ASN A 652 3.34 -27.69 18.30
CA ASN A 652 3.90 -26.68 19.20
C ASN A 652 3.40 -25.26 18.90
N MET A 653 2.59 -25.08 17.86
CA MET A 653 2.01 -23.78 17.52
C MET A 653 0.72 -23.51 18.29
N THR A 654 0.59 -22.31 18.85
CA THR A 654 -0.61 -21.85 19.56
C THR A 654 -1.45 -20.89 18.71
N GLN A 655 -2.76 -20.91 18.92
CA GLN A 655 -3.68 -19.97 18.29
C GLN A 655 -3.56 -18.56 18.90
N ASN A 656 -3.90 -17.53 18.13
CA ASN A 656 -4.07 -16.17 18.66
C ASN A 656 -5.36 -16.08 19.51
N PRO A 657 -5.37 -15.34 20.64
CA PRO A 657 -6.51 -15.31 21.55
C PRO A 657 -7.83 -14.88 20.90
N GLY A 658 -8.92 -15.61 21.21
CA GLY A 658 -10.29 -15.30 20.76
C GLY A 658 -10.72 -15.94 19.44
N TRP A 659 -9.87 -16.74 18.81
CA TRP A 659 -10.10 -17.40 17.53
C TRP A 659 -10.43 -18.89 17.60
#